data_AF-A0A6P4Y2R6-F1
#
_entry.id   AF-A0A6P4Y2R6-F1
#
_cell.length_a   1.000
_cell.length_b   1.000
_cell.length_c   1.000
_cell.angle_alpha   90.00
_cell.angle_beta   90.00
_cell.angle_gamma   90.00
#
_symmetry.space_group_name_H-M   'P 1'
#
loop_
_entity.id
_entity.type
_entity.pdbx_description
1 polymer ?
#
loop_
_entity_poly.entity_id
_entity_poly.type
_entity_poly.pdbx_seq_one_letter_code
_entity_poly.pdbx_strand_id
1 'polypeptide(L)'
;MVAKIVDSKLRGSFFHYGRALANHPAPFIALPLVLSALLGYFGGSRLTLGDDLVYLFTPEDGQAKRDGSAMREAGFQPTDLTTSWSAGRVIVKVKDDRENILRSDPVDEILRLDGIIRNAKNTDGETFADLCFRMELGCLESNILRLMTYFRVSHTTQVVNVTYPYYKPFPVGWWSGLYLGNELGGVETARDSTTVLAARAVQLVYHVNATGQRRISMMRAFHRAVADFRSDRVLAFFTSGDSLNDEILTLPGRVMPYLALSGFLLIVFAVGSCTMADCVLTKPWVALVGVVSAGLAMVSSVGLVLLCGQTFHTHVTVVPFLLLGIGVDDMFIMIASWRKTDPRLAVPERTGHALADAATAITITSLTDCVAFAAGTITVFPAVRIFCIYAAVGVAFDYLYQITFFAAILSLAGRREKAGRHWLTCLKVPTNEEASQRSSIYRLCCFGGTPNQDGVSDQHQNDEDRQLPFVSKLLCNYLTPFVVNPFGKLVILFIFIGYLGVGIWGCFYVRVGLEFENLVADDSFVKDFYRAEHRYFKEYGPKVDIVDTGPCEYWKKEVQEAVRNKTSSFDQSSFFKNSSTTAQVWLEDYLTFLNDTGNSNAATEKSLFLYHLNTQFLPTVGRHHKMSIIFSSNFSVIKASRFVVIARNVKTKEQEKDMMLEARRISEHGPLKMSAFTIDFVFSEQIYEIWPSTVQTILIAAAAMFVVSLIFIPHCLSTVLVTFALVSIDAGLAGYMALWGVKLDIVAAVSLIVCIGFSVDFSAHITYAYVSSKAETTGKKMREALQTAGMPIIQSSMSTVLGLLVLAFFPAYLSRSFFKTMFLVMVFGSLHGLFILPVLLTAPCPESCITRRR
;
A
#
# COMPACT_ATOMS: atom_id res chain seq x y z
N MET A 1 22.02 24.15 24.23
CA MET A 1 22.03 24.01 25.70
C MET A 1 21.06 22.92 26.15
N VAL A 2 19.78 22.99 25.74
CA VAL A 2 18.75 21.97 26.05
C VAL A 2 19.19 20.55 25.70
N ALA A 3 19.62 20.30 24.46
CA ALA A 3 20.08 18.96 24.03
C ALA A 3 21.20 18.35 24.88
N LYS A 4 22.17 19.15 25.32
CA LYS A 4 23.25 18.67 26.21
C LYS A 4 22.75 18.27 27.60
N ILE A 5 21.75 18.98 28.11
CA ILE A 5 21.12 18.67 29.41
C ILE A 5 20.31 17.37 29.29
N VAL A 6 19.54 17.24 28.22
CA VAL A 6 18.75 16.04 27.92
C VAL A 6 19.67 14.83 27.79
N ASP A 7 20.73 14.93 26.98
CA ASP A 7 21.72 13.85 26.79
C ASP A 7 22.37 13.42 28.11
N SER A 8 22.88 14.37 28.89
CA SER A 8 23.55 14.07 30.17
C SER A 8 22.61 13.39 31.17
N LYS A 9 21.36 13.86 31.28
CA LYS A 9 20.37 13.23 32.17
C LYS A 9 19.96 11.84 31.70
N LEU A 10 19.74 11.64 30.39
CA LEU A 10 19.40 10.33 29.84
C LEU A 10 20.52 9.33 30.07
N ARG A 11 21.76 9.69 29.73
CA ARG A 11 22.95 8.86 29.96
C ARG A 11 23.11 8.46 31.43
N GLY A 12 22.96 9.42 32.36
CA GLY A 12 23.03 9.15 33.79
C GLY A 12 21.92 8.21 34.27
N SER A 13 20.69 8.41 33.81
CA SER A 13 19.55 7.54 34.13
C SER A 13 19.75 6.11 33.63
N PHE A 14 20.13 5.96 32.35
CA PHE A 14 20.38 4.64 31.75
C PHE A 14 21.58 3.93 32.36
N PHE A 15 22.60 4.65 32.83
CA PHE A 15 23.72 4.07 33.56
C PHE A 15 23.26 3.39 34.86
N HIS A 16 22.48 4.10 35.68
CA HIS A 16 21.94 3.56 36.93
C HIS A 16 20.95 2.42 36.68
N TYR A 17 20.09 2.57 35.67
CA TYR A 17 19.15 1.54 35.23
C TYR A 17 19.87 0.26 34.80
N GLY A 18 20.91 0.37 33.95
CA GLY A 18 21.70 -0.78 33.49
C GLY A 18 22.41 -1.52 34.62
N ARG A 19 22.90 -0.79 35.63
CA ARG A 19 23.50 -1.40 36.82
C ARG A 19 22.46 -2.18 37.64
N ALA A 20 21.27 -1.63 37.82
CA ALA A 20 20.17 -2.31 38.52
C ALA A 20 19.72 -3.57 37.77
N LEU A 21 19.54 -3.47 36.45
CA LEU A 21 19.18 -4.57 35.57
C LEU A 21 20.21 -5.70 35.59
N ALA A 22 21.51 -5.38 35.53
CA ALA A 22 22.57 -6.37 35.57
C ALA A 22 22.70 -7.08 36.92
N ASN A 23 22.28 -6.44 38.03
CA ASN A 23 22.25 -7.08 39.35
C ASN A 23 21.08 -8.07 39.45
N HIS A 24 19.92 -7.73 38.88
CA HIS A 24 18.70 -8.54 38.95
C HIS A 24 18.11 -8.83 37.55
N PRO A 25 18.77 -9.63 36.69
CA PRO A 25 18.33 -9.82 35.31
C PRO A 25 17.06 -10.68 35.15
N ALA A 26 16.75 -11.57 36.11
CA ALA A 26 15.63 -12.50 36.03
C ALA A 26 14.24 -11.84 35.80
N PRO A 27 13.81 -10.82 36.56
CA PRO A 27 12.53 -10.16 36.33
C PRO A 27 12.44 -9.48 34.96
N PHE A 28 13.53 -8.90 34.45
CA PHE A 28 13.58 -8.25 33.14
C PHE A 28 13.51 -9.25 31.97
N ILE A 29 13.77 -10.53 32.22
CA ILE A 29 13.60 -11.60 31.23
C ILE A 29 12.19 -12.20 31.32
N ALA A 30 11.73 -12.50 32.54
CA ALA A 30 10.44 -13.17 32.75
C ALA A 30 9.25 -12.29 32.35
N LEU A 31 9.27 -10.99 32.70
CA LEU A 31 8.14 -10.10 32.46
C LEU A 31 7.83 -9.92 30.96
N PRO A 32 8.79 -9.62 30.06
CA PRO A 32 8.53 -9.56 28.62
C PRO A 32 8.01 -10.88 28.02
N LEU A 33 8.55 -12.03 28.46
CA LEU A 33 8.11 -13.34 27.98
C LEU A 33 6.65 -13.63 28.37
N VAL A 34 6.29 -13.37 29.63
CA VAL A 34 4.92 -13.54 30.12
C VAL A 34 3.98 -12.56 29.42
N LEU A 35 4.39 -11.30 29.29
CA LEU A 35 3.60 -10.27 28.61
C LEU A 35 3.31 -10.66 27.15
N SER A 36 4.33 -11.11 26.41
CA SER A 36 4.20 -11.54 25.02
C SER A 36 3.31 -12.78 24.89
N ALA A 37 3.44 -13.75 25.79
CA ALA A 37 2.58 -14.93 25.81
C ALA A 37 1.11 -14.56 26.08
N LEU A 38 0.84 -13.67 27.05
CA LEU A 38 -0.51 -13.24 27.38
C LEU A 38 -1.13 -12.41 26.24
N LEU A 39 -0.42 -11.41 25.73
CA LEU A 39 -0.91 -10.57 24.63
C LEU A 39 -1.11 -11.39 23.35
N GLY A 40 -0.18 -12.30 23.04
CA GLY A 40 -0.30 -13.20 21.89
C GLY A 40 -1.51 -14.14 22.00
N TYR A 41 -1.73 -14.75 23.18
CA TYR A 41 -2.87 -15.64 23.42
C TYR A 41 -4.21 -14.91 23.37
N PHE A 42 -4.37 -13.84 24.17
CA PHE A 42 -5.63 -13.12 24.24
C PHE A 42 -5.91 -12.32 22.96
N GLY A 43 -4.90 -11.70 22.35
CA GLY A 43 -5.03 -11.02 21.07
C GLY A 43 -5.35 -11.98 19.94
N GLY A 44 -4.68 -13.14 19.88
CA GLY A 44 -5.00 -14.19 18.91
C GLY A 44 -6.44 -14.69 19.01
N SER A 45 -7.01 -14.76 20.21
CA SER A 45 -8.42 -15.13 20.40
C SER A 45 -9.43 -14.11 19.83
N ARG A 46 -8.98 -12.88 19.57
CA ARG A 46 -9.78 -11.79 18.99
C ARG A 46 -9.41 -11.51 17.53
N LEU A 47 -8.58 -12.36 16.90
CA LEU A 47 -8.16 -12.19 15.52
C LEU A 47 -9.37 -12.20 14.58
N THR A 48 -9.63 -11.06 13.96
CA THR A 48 -10.63 -10.90 12.92
C THR A 48 -9.93 -10.46 11.65
N LEU A 49 -10.07 -11.28 10.59
CA LEU A 49 -9.62 -10.92 9.25
C LEU A 49 -10.74 -10.14 8.56
N GLY A 50 -10.40 -9.01 7.98
CA GLY A 50 -11.31 -8.25 7.11
C GLY A 50 -10.49 -7.60 6.02
N ASP A 51 -11.05 -7.39 4.83
CA ASP A 51 -10.38 -6.68 3.73
C ASP A 51 -11.43 -5.96 2.87
N ASP A 52 -12.24 -5.10 3.48
CA ASP A 52 -13.14 -4.23 2.71
C ASP A 52 -12.32 -3.21 1.91
N LEU A 53 -12.24 -3.45 0.61
CA LEU A 53 -11.49 -2.63 -0.34
C LEU A 53 -11.95 -1.17 -0.36
N VAL A 54 -13.27 -0.94 -0.28
CA VAL A 54 -13.83 0.40 -0.32
C VAL A 54 -13.43 1.15 0.95
N TYR A 55 -13.53 0.50 2.11
CA TYR A 55 -13.11 1.10 3.37
C TYR A 55 -11.60 1.40 3.39
N LEU A 56 -10.77 0.42 3.00
CA LEU A 56 -9.32 0.49 3.15
C LEU A 56 -8.65 1.46 2.17
N PHE A 57 -9.04 1.42 0.90
CA PHE A 57 -8.30 2.09 -0.18
C PHE A 57 -8.91 3.42 -0.62
N THR A 58 -10.05 3.84 -0.08
CA THR A 58 -10.70 5.10 -0.46
C THR A 58 -10.81 6.06 0.73
N PRO A 59 -10.84 7.39 0.49
CA PRO A 59 -10.90 8.37 1.57
C PRO A 59 -12.13 8.15 2.47
N GLU A 60 -11.96 8.24 3.80
CA GLU A 60 -13.05 8.02 4.76
C GLU A 60 -14.25 8.95 4.48
N ASP A 61 -13.99 10.25 4.34
CA ASP A 61 -14.98 11.30 4.06
C ASP A 61 -15.03 11.73 2.57
N GLY A 62 -14.98 10.75 1.65
CA GLY A 62 -15.07 11.00 0.21
C GLY A 62 -16.42 11.59 -0.25
N GLN A 63 -16.41 12.50 -1.23
CA GLN A 63 -17.65 13.07 -1.81
C GLN A 63 -18.46 12.00 -2.54
N ALA A 64 -17.82 11.05 -3.22
CA ALA A 64 -18.52 9.96 -3.91
C ALA A 64 -19.32 9.10 -2.93
N LYS A 65 -18.82 8.86 -1.72
CA LYS A 65 -19.55 8.12 -0.68
C LYS A 65 -20.83 8.84 -0.26
N ARG A 66 -20.77 10.18 -0.12
CA ARG A 66 -21.93 11.04 0.20
C ARG A 66 -22.93 11.12 -0.94
N ASP A 67 -22.46 11.30 -2.18
CA ASP A 67 -23.32 11.33 -3.36
C ASP A 67 -24.05 10.00 -3.54
N GLY A 68 -23.34 8.88 -3.31
CA GLY A 68 -23.91 7.54 -3.34
C GLY A 68 -24.92 7.27 -2.21
N SER A 69 -24.71 7.80 -0.99
CA SER A 69 -25.71 7.70 0.08
C SER A 69 -26.93 8.56 -0.21
N ALA A 70 -26.75 9.80 -0.66
CA ALA A 70 -27.85 10.70 -1.03
C ALA A 70 -28.70 10.13 -2.18
N MET A 71 -28.08 9.51 -3.18
CA MET A 71 -28.78 8.82 -4.26
C MET A 71 -29.64 7.66 -3.75
N ARG A 72 -29.10 6.85 -2.82
CA ARG A 72 -29.85 5.74 -2.20
C ARG A 72 -30.99 6.22 -1.33
N GLU A 73 -30.78 7.28 -0.55
CA GLU A 73 -31.81 7.93 0.27
C GLU A 73 -32.95 8.51 -0.57
N ALA A 74 -32.63 9.04 -1.75
CA ALA A 74 -33.63 9.48 -2.74
C ALA A 74 -34.43 8.33 -3.39
N GLY A 75 -34.03 7.07 -3.15
CA GLY A 75 -34.70 5.87 -3.66
C GLY A 75 -34.11 5.33 -4.97
N PHE A 76 -32.96 5.82 -5.41
CA PHE A 76 -32.29 5.31 -6.60
C PHE A 76 -31.24 4.24 -6.27
N GLN A 77 -31.14 3.25 -7.14
CA GLN A 77 -29.98 2.34 -7.22
C GLN A 77 -29.09 2.78 -8.38
N PRO A 78 -27.75 2.67 -8.27
CA PRO A 78 -26.82 3.02 -9.35
C PRO A 78 -27.20 2.34 -10.67
N THR A 79 -27.15 3.06 -11.79
CA THR A 79 -27.51 2.49 -13.10
C THR A 79 -26.53 1.41 -13.52
N ASP A 80 -25.24 1.63 -13.25
CA ASP A 80 -24.23 0.62 -13.48
C ASP A 80 -24.16 -0.36 -12.30
N LEU A 81 -24.93 -1.45 -12.41
CA LEU A 81 -24.87 -2.57 -11.46
C LEU A 81 -23.81 -3.60 -11.87
N THR A 82 -23.05 -3.38 -12.94
CA THR A 82 -22.03 -4.36 -13.37
C THR A 82 -20.90 -4.47 -12.36
N THR A 83 -20.60 -3.39 -11.65
CA THR A 83 -19.65 -3.36 -10.53
C THR A 83 -20.30 -3.62 -9.17
N SER A 84 -21.61 -3.97 -9.14
CA SER A 84 -22.31 -4.31 -7.92
C SER A 84 -21.85 -5.67 -7.36
N TRP A 85 -21.79 -5.76 -6.04
CA TRP A 85 -21.42 -6.94 -5.26
C TRP A 85 -22.36 -8.14 -5.45
N SER A 86 -23.46 -7.96 -6.19
CA SER A 86 -24.49 -8.96 -6.41
C SER A 86 -24.54 -9.48 -7.85
N ALA A 87 -23.48 -9.29 -8.64
CA ALA A 87 -23.39 -9.77 -10.01
C ALA A 87 -22.20 -10.73 -10.22
N GLY A 88 -22.46 -11.83 -10.94
CA GLY A 88 -21.42 -12.65 -11.56
C GLY A 88 -21.13 -12.12 -12.97
N ARG A 89 -19.87 -12.04 -13.36
CA ARG A 89 -19.45 -11.52 -14.67
C ARG A 89 -18.60 -12.55 -15.39
N VAL A 90 -18.82 -12.71 -16.68
CA VAL A 90 -18.03 -13.58 -17.54
C VAL A 90 -17.63 -12.83 -18.79
N ILE A 91 -16.34 -12.83 -19.11
CA ILE A 91 -15.83 -12.37 -20.40
C ILE A 91 -15.47 -13.60 -21.23
N VAL A 92 -16.10 -13.74 -22.38
CA VAL A 92 -15.82 -14.82 -23.34
C VAL A 92 -15.09 -14.23 -24.55
N LYS A 93 -13.96 -14.84 -24.92
CA LYS A 93 -13.22 -14.50 -26.14
C LYS A 93 -12.97 -15.73 -27.00
N VAL A 94 -12.74 -15.53 -28.29
CA VAL A 94 -12.28 -16.61 -29.18
C VAL A 94 -10.80 -16.92 -28.88
N LYS A 95 -10.40 -18.19 -29.00
CA LYS A 95 -8.99 -18.60 -28.84
C LYS A 95 -8.08 -17.98 -29.90
N ASP A 96 -8.54 -17.93 -31.15
CA ASP A 96 -7.88 -17.18 -32.21
C ASP A 96 -8.33 -15.72 -32.18
N ASP A 97 -7.40 -14.82 -31.82
CA ASP A 97 -7.65 -13.37 -31.76
C ASP A 97 -8.06 -12.79 -33.14
N ARG A 98 -7.90 -13.52 -34.26
CA ARG A 98 -8.33 -13.10 -35.61
C ARG A 98 -9.76 -13.47 -35.96
N GLU A 99 -10.42 -14.32 -35.18
CA GLU A 99 -11.80 -14.71 -35.44
C GLU A 99 -12.81 -13.73 -34.85
N ASN A 100 -14.04 -13.76 -35.40
CA ASN A 100 -15.16 -12.96 -34.96
C ASN A 100 -16.04 -13.76 -33.99
N ILE A 101 -16.24 -13.23 -32.78
CA ILE A 101 -17.06 -13.85 -31.72
C ILE A 101 -18.54 -13.96 -32.12
N LEU A 102 -19.00 -13.17 -33.10
CA LEU A 102 -20.38 -13.15 -33.57
C LEU A 102 -20.71 -14.25 -34.60
N ARG A 103 -19.76 -15.13 -34.93
CA ARG A 103 -20.02 -16.30 -35.79
C ARG A 103 -20.92 -17.32 -35.08
N SER A 104 -21.66 -18.14 -35.83
CA SER A 104 -22.55 -19.19 -35.31
C SER A 104 -21.87 -20.09 -34.29
N ASP A 105 -20.63 -20.45 -34.58
CA ASP A 105 -19.85 -21.43 -33.86
C ASP A 105 -19.45 -20.97 -32.43
N PRO A 106 -18.80 -19.79 -32.24
CA PRO A 106 -18.63 -19.22 -30.90
C PRO A 106 -19.94 -18.86 -30.19
N VAL A 107 -20.97 -18.41 -30.92
CA VAL A 107 -22.28 -18.10 -30.32
C VAL A 107 -22.91 -19.34 -29.71
N ASP A 108 -22.85 -20.50 -30.38
CA ASP A 108 -23.37 -21.76 -29.85
C ASP A 108 -22.63 -22.19 -28.57
N GLU A 109 -21.32 -21.96 -28.51
CA GLU A 109 -20.51 -22.20 -27.29
C GLU A 109 -20.84 -21.23 -26.15
N ILE A 110 -21.13 -19.96 -26.45
CA ILE A 110 -21.58 -18.96 -25.48
C ILE A 110 -22.95 -19.34 -24.91
N LEU A 111 -23.89 -19.74 -25.76
CA LEU A 111 -25.22 -20.19 -25.34
C LEU A 111 -25.15 -21.50 -24.52
N ARG A 112 -24.21 -22.39 -24.85
CA ARG A 112 -23.92 -23.58 -24.03
C ARG A 112 -23.43 -23.20 -22.63
N LEU A 113 -22.51 -22.25 -22.54
CA LEU A 113 -22.03 -21.73 -21.26
C LEU A 113 -23.15 -21.07 -20.44
N ASP A 114 -23.98 -20.24 -21.08
CA ASP A 114 -25.13 -19.60 -20.43
C ASP A 114 -26.13 -20.64 -19.86
N GLY A 115 -26.42 -21.69 -20.63
CA GLY A 115 -27.25 -22.80 -20.19
C GLY A 115 -26.67 -23.54 -18.97
N ILE A 116 -25.35 -23.75 -18.93
CA ILE A 116 -24.67 -24.37 -17.78
C ILE A 116 -24.77 -23.46 -16.54
N ILE A 117 -24.52 -22.16 -16.69
CA ILE A 117 -24.59 -21.19 -15.60
C ILE A 117 -26.01 -21.11 -15.02
N ARG A 118 -27.03 -21.01 -15.87
CA ARG A 118 -28.43 -20.87 -15.41
C ARG A 118 -28.98 -22.12 -14.74
N ASN A 119 -28.53 -23.29 -15.17
CA ASN A 119 -28.92 -24.58 -14.59
C ASN A 119 -28.08 -24.96 -13.35
N ALA A 120 -27.04 -24.19 -13.02
CA ALA A 120 -26.26 -24.41 -11.82
C ALA A 120 -27.13 -24.25 -10.57
N LYS A 121 -27.05 -25.23 -9.66
CA LYS A 121 -27.80 -25.23 -8.41
C LYS A 121 -26.90 -24.83 -7.25
N ASN A 122 -27.42 -23.98 -6.36
CA ASN A 122 -26.77 -23.69 -5.10
C ASN A 122 -26.90 -24.88 -4.11
N THR A 123 -26.33 -24.73 -2.92
CA THR A 123 -26.42 -25.74 -1.85
C THR A 123 -27.85 -26.06 -1.42
N ASP A 124 -28.77 -25.13 -1.64
CA ASP A 124 -30.18 -25.22 -1.25
C ASP A 124 -31.06 -25.74 -2.40
N GLY A 125 -30.45 -26.08 -3.55
CA GLY A 125 -31.14 -26.58 -4.75
C GLY A 125 -31.78 -25.51 -5.63
N GLU A 126 -31.64 -24.22 -5.29
CA GLU A 126 -32.14 -23.08 -6.05
C GLU A 126 -31.24 -22.80 -7.27
N THR A 127 -31.84 -22.36 -8.36
CA THR A 127 -31.16 -22.00 -9.61
C THR A 127 -30.99 -20.49 -9.76
N PHE A 128 -30.23 -20.04 -10.76
CA PHE A 128 -30.09 -18.62 -11.04
C PHE A 128 -31.44 -17.94 -11.31
N ALA A 129 -32.37 -18.62 -11.97
CA ALA A 129 -33.72 -18.10 -12.28
C ALA A 129 -34.57 -17.83 -11.01
N ASP A 130 -34.28 -18.53 -9.92
CA ASP A 130 -34.97 -18.36 -8.64
C ASP A 130 -34.47 -17.11 -7.89
N LEU A 131 -33.18 -16.80 -8.04
CA LEU A 131 -32.50 -15.73 -7.30
C LEU A 131 -32.18 -14.49 -8.14
N CYS A 132 -32.48 -14.48 -9.43
CA CYS A 132 -32.14 -13.38 -10.31
C CYS A 132 -32.87 -12.08 -9.93
N PHE A 133 -32.31 -10.95 -10.35
CA PHE A 133 -33.04 -9.68 -10.30
C PHE A 133 -34.21 -9.72 -11.28
N ARG A 134 -35.46 -9.68 -10.77
CA ARG A 134 -36.67 -9.77 -11.60
C ARG A 134 -37.16 -8.39 -12.03
N MET A 135 -37.33 -8.24 -13.34
CA MET A 135 -38.03 -7.17 -14.02
C MET A 135 -39.44 -7.66 -14.42
N GLU A 136 -40.32 -6.77 -14.89
CA GLU A 136 -41.68 -7.14 -15.34
C GLU A 136 -41.71 -8.25 -16.42
N LEU A 137 -40.60 -8.43 -17.16
CA LEU A 137 -40.45 -9.41 -18.24
C LEU A 137 -39.63 -10.67 -17.85
N GLY A 138 -39.30 -10.86 -16.57
CA GLY A 138 -38.46 -11.96 -16.09
C GLY A 138 -37.11 -11.49 -15.54
N CYS A 139 -36.08 -12.35 -15.55
CA CYS A 139 -34.75 -11.98 -15.05
C CYS A 139 -34.12 -10.84 -15.86
N LEU A 140 -33.34 -9.99 -15.20
CA LEU A 140 -32.46 -9.03 -15.82
C LEU A 140 -31.28 -9.77 -16.47
N GLU A 141 -31.22 -9.73 -17.79
CA GLU A 141 -30.23 -10.44 -18.61
C GLU A 141 -29.41 -9.43 -19.41
N SER A 142 -28.17 -9.81 -19.77
CA SER A 142 -27.36 -9.04 -20.72
C SER A 142 -28.08 -8.90 -22.06
N ASN A 143 -28.01 -7.70 -22.64
CA ASN A 143 -28.70 -7.39 -23.90
C ASN A 143 -28.17 -8.26 -25.05
N ILE A 144 -26.87 -8.55 -25.05
CA ILE A 144 -26.19 -9.38 -26.04
C ILE A 144 -26.68 -10.83 -26.04
N LEU A 145 -27.02 -11.40 -24.88
CA LEU A 145 -27.57 -12.76 -24.81
C LEU A 145 -28.95 -12.84 -25.44
N ARG A 146 -29.79 -11.83 -25.19
CA ARG A 146 -31.11 -11.73 -25.83
C ARG A 146 -30.96 -11.61 -27.35
N LEU A 147 -30.01 -10.80 -27.80
CA LEU A 147 -29.70 -10.62 -29.22
C LEU A 147 -29.23 -11.94 -29.88
N MET A 148 -28.28 -12.64 -29.25
CA MET A 148 -27.76 -13.92 -29.75
C MET A 148 -28.83 -15.02 -29.79
N THR A 149 -29.65 -15.11 -28.74
CA THR A 149 -30.77 -16.07 -28.68
C THR A 149 -31.78 -15.79 -29.78
N TYR A 150 -32.13 -14.52 -29.99
CA TYR A 150 -33.05 -14.10 -31.05
C TYR A 150 -32.52 -14.46 -32.45
N PHE A 151 -31.24 -14.18 -32.73
CA PHE A 151 -30.61 -14.54 -34.01
C PHE A 151 -30.53 -16.05 -34.24
N ARG A 152 -30.27 -16.82 -33.18
CA ARG A 152 -30.22 -18.28 -33.26
C ARG A 152 -31.60 -18.87 -33.59
N VAL A 153 -32.64 -18.42 -32.90
CA VAL A 153 -34.03 -18.90 -33.08
C VAL A 153 -34.60 -18.49 -34.43
N SER A 154 -34.26 -17.31 -34.92
CA SER A 154 -34.78 -16.79 -36.19
C SER A 154 -34.17 -17.44 -37.44
N HIS A 155 -33.21 -18.37 -37.29
CA HIS A 155 -32.45 -19.01 -38.38
C HIS A 155 -31.93 -18.04 -39.46
N THR A 156 -31.76 -16.77 -39.11
CA THR A 156 -31.26 -15.73 -40.01
C THR A 156 -29.78 -15.97 -40.26
N THR A 157 -29.48 -16.64 -41.38
CA THR A 157 -28.13 -16.77 -41.96
C THR A 157 -27.66 -15.48 -42.64
N GLN A 158 -28.53 -14.46 -42.73
CA GLN A 158 -28.21 -13.14 -43.25
C GLN A 158 -27.63 -12.25 -42.15
N VAL A 159 -26.54 -11.55 -42.52
CA VAL A 159 -25.85 -10.54 -41.72
C VAL A 159 -26.86 -9.50 -41.25
N VAL A 160 -27.35 -9.61 -40.02
CA VAL A 160 -28.07 -8.52 -39.38
C VAL A 160 -27.02 -7.45 -39.11
N ASN A 161 -27.18 -6.27 -39.71
CA ASN A 161 -26.33 -5.12 -39.44
C ASN A 161 -26.53 -4.69 -37.97
N VAL A 162 -25.73 -5.26 -37.07
CA VAL A 162 -25.70 -4.86 -35.67
C VAL A 162 -25.02 -3.49 -35.61
N THR A 163 -25.73 -2.50 -35.08
CA THR A 163 -25.17 -1.17 -34.81
C THR A 163 -24.60 -1.07 -33.40
N TYR A 164 -23.57 -0.24 -33.24
CA TYR A 164 -22.83 -0.01 -32.00
C TYR A 164 -22.65 1.50 -31.76
N PRO A 165 -22.76 1.99 -30.52
CA PRO A 165 -22.91 1.26 -29.25
C PRO A 165 -24.36 0.86 -28.92
N TYR A 166 -25.34 1.34 -29.67
CA TYR A 166 -26.75 0.99 -29.51
C TYR A 166 -27.24 0.19 -30.70
N TYR A 167 -27.89 -0.94 -30.45
CA TYR A 167 -28.61 -1.72 -31.45
C TYR A 167 -30.07 -1.30 -31.52
N LYS A 168 -30.51 -0.84 -32.69
CA LYS A 168 -31.90 -0.43 -32.98
C LYS A 168 -32.51 -1.33 -34.06
N PRO A 169 -33.34 -2.33 -33.73
CA PRO A 169 -33.97 -3.20 -34.71
C PRO A 169 -35.09 -2.48 -35.49
N PHE A 170 -35.61 -1.35 -34.97
CA PHE A 170 -36.61 -0.53 -35.65
C PHE A 170 -36.17 0.94 -35.68
N PRO A 171 -36.26 1.65 -36.83
CA PRO A 171 -35.86 3.05 -36.98
C PRO A 171 -36.89 4.05 -36.39
N VAL A 172 -37.65 3.67 -35.38
CA VAL A 172 -38.62 4.56 -34.74
C VAL A 172 -37.90 5.46 -33.73
N GLY A 173 -38.06 6.77 -33.83
CA GLY A 173 -37.29 7.78 -33.09
C GLY A 173 -37.40 7.76 -31.55
N TRP A 174 -38.30 6.96 -30.99
CA TRP A 174 -38.64 6.93 -29.55
C TRP A 174 -37.74 6.06 -28.68
N TRP A 175 -37.05 5.08 -29.27
CA TRP A 175 -36.35 4.06 -28.51
C TRP A 175 -34.83 4.19 -28.67
N SER A 176 -34.14 4.36 -27.54
CA SER A 176 -32.70 4.60 -27.52
C SER A 176 -31.87 3.39 -27.98
N GLY A 177 -32.44 2.19 -28.06
CA GLY A 177 -31.72 0.98 -28.49
C GLY A 177 -31.31 0.07 -27.34
N LEU A 178 -30.86 -1.15 -27.65
CA LEU A 178 -30.12 -1.99 -26.70
C LEU A 178 -28.68 -1.50 -26.63
N TYR A 179 -28.21 -1.11 -25.44
CA TYR A 179 -26.83 -0.68 -25.24
C TYR A 179 -25.89 -1.89 -25.19
N LEU A 180 -24.92 -1.92 -26.09
CA LEU A 180 -23.91 -2.98 -26.25
C LEU A 180 -22.48 -2.49 -25.95
N GLY A 181 -22.28 -1.22 -25.62
CA GLY A 181 -20.94 -0.61 -25.42
C GLY A 181 -20.07 -1.29 -24.35
N ASN A 182 -20.69 -1.86 -23.32
CA ASN A 182 -19.99 -2.57 -22.23
C ASN A 182 -20.17 -4.11 -22.32
N GLU A 183 -20.82 -4.60 -23.39
CA GLU A 183 -21.12 -6.03 -23.60
C GLU A 183 -20.39 -6.61 -24.82
N LEU A 184 -20.06 -5.78 -25.83
CA LEU A 184 -19.21 -6.14 -26.96
C LEU A 184 -17.85 -5.48 -26.85
N GLY A 185 -16.78 -6.27 -26.94
CA GLY A 185 -15.40 -5.83 -26.78
C GLY A 185 -14.55 -6.06 -28.02
N GLY A 186 -13.57 -5.17 -28.24
CA GLY A 186 -12.69 -5.20 -29.41
C GLY A 186 -13.47 -5.08 -30.72
N VAL A 187 -14.39 -4.12 -30.81
CA VAL A 187 -15.29 -3.95 -31.94
C VAL A 187 -14.57 -3.27 -33.11
N GLU A 188 -14.68 -3.86 -34.29
CA GLU A 188 -14.27 -3.26 -35.56
C GLU A 188 -15.53 -2.78 -36.29
N THR A 189 -15.64 -1.47 -36.52
CA THR A 189 -16.78 -0.86 -37.19
C THR A 189 -16.50 -0.60 -38.68
N ALA A 190 -17.57 -0.54 -39.47
CA ALA A 190 -17.52 -0.16 -40.88
C ALA A 190 -17.24 1.34 -41.03
N ARG A 191 -17.15 1.83 -42.28
CA ARG A 191 -16.83 3.24 -42.57
C ARG A 191 -17.84 4.24 -41.98
N ASP A 192 -19.05 3.79 -41.68
CA ASP A 192 -20.11 4.56 -41.03
C ASP A 192 -19.93 4.70 -39.50
N SER A 193 -18.85 4.12 -38.94
CA SER A 193 -18.52 4.11 -37.51
C SER A 193 -19.60 3.52 -36.58
N THR A 194 -20.63 2.88 -37.14
CA THR A 194 -21.79 2.39 -36.39
C THR A 194 -22.08 0.93 -36.66
N THR A 195 -21.91 0.45 -37.90
CA THR A 195 -22.16 -0.97 -38.24
C THR A 195 -20.98 -1.84 -37.79
N VAL A 196 -21.24 -2.92 -37.06
CA VAL A 196 -20.23 -3.86 -36.56
C VAL A 196 -19.80 -4.84 -37.66
N LEU A 197 -18.51 -4.88 -37.98
CA LEU A 197 -17.90 -5.87 -38.87
C LEU A 197 -17.42 -7.11 -38.11
N ALA A 198 -16.75 -6.88 -36.99
CA ALA A 198 -16.24 -7.94 -36.11
C ALA A 198 -16.20 -7.49 -34.65
N ALA A 199 -16.29 -8.45 -33.74
CA ALA A 199 -16.01 -8.26 -32.32
C ALA A 199 -15.12 -9.41 -31.82
N ARG A 200 -14.29 -9.14 -30.81
CA ARG A 200 -13.30 -10.10 -30.30
C ARG A 200 -13.72 -10.78 -29.00
N ALA A 201 -14.51 -10.08 -28.19
CA ALA A 201 -14.95 -10.57 -26.90
C ALA A 201 -16.39 -10.13 -26.61
N VAL A 202 -17.07 -10.90 -25.75
CA VAL A 202 -18.41 -10.61 -25.25
C VAL A 202 -18.38 -10.67 -23.73
N GLN A 203 -19.04 -9.73 -23.07
CA GLN A 203 -19.21 -9.72 -21.62
C GLN A 203 -20.65 -10.06 -21.25
N LEU A 204 -20.80 -11.02 -20.36
CA LEU A 204 -22.06 -11.51 -19.80
C LEU A 204 -22.13 -11.12 -18.33
N VAL A 205 -23.29 -10.66 -17.88
CA VAL A 205 -23.53 -10.22 -16.51
C VAL A 205 -24.78 -10.91 -15.96
N TYR A 206 -24.62 -11.54 -14.80
CA TYR A 206 -25.61 -12.35 -14.12
C TYR A 206 -25.97 -11.68 -12.79
N HIS A 207 -27.04 -10.88 -12.78
CA HIS A 207 -27.51 -10.16 -11.59
C HIS A 207 -28.35 -11.04 -10.65
N VAL A 208 -27.94 -11.10 -9.38
CA VAL A 208 -28.64 -11.82 -8.31
C VAL A 208 -29.26 -10.83 -7.32
N ASN A 209 -30.51 -11.09 -6.94
CA ASN A 209 -31.26 -10.35 -5.93
C ASN A 209 -31.41 -11.18 -4.65
N ALA A 210 -30.27 -11.59 -4.08
CA ALA A 210 -30.20 -12.33 -2.83
C ALA A 210 -29.15 -11.69 -1.92
N THR A 211 -29.33 -11.85 -0.60
CA THR A 211 -28.42 -11.35 0.42
C THR A 211 -27.92 -12.50 1.30
N GLY A 212 -26.80 -12.26 1.99
CA GLY A 212 -26.21 -13.23 2.91
C GLY A 212 -25.84 -14.57 2.26
N GLN A 213 -26.15 -15.67 2.95
CA GLN A 213 -25.68 -17.01 2.57
C GLN A 213 -26.22 -17.49 1.22
N ARG A 214 -27.47 -17.15 0.86
CA ARG A 214 -28.09 -17.55 -0.43
C ARG A 214 -27.36 -16.96 -1.63
N ARG A 215 -26.90 -15.71 -1.51
CA ARG A 215 -26.06 -15.05 -2.53
C ARG A 215 -24.73 -15.76 -2.67
N ILE A 216 -24.05 -15.98 -1.54
CA ILE A 216 -22.70 -16.57 -1.50
C ILE A 216 -22.74 -18.00 -2.07
N SER A 217 -23.73 -18.81 -1.70
CA SER A 217 -23.88 -20.18 -2.22
C SER A 217 -24.13 -20.19 -3.73
N MET A 218 -24.93 -19.26 -4.26
CA MET A 218 -25.16 -19.09 -5.70
C MET A 218 -23.90 -18.62 -6.44
N MET A 219 -23.15 -17.66 -5.91
CA MET A 219 -21.90 -17.21 -6.54
C MET A 219 -20.83 -18.31 -6.59
N ARG A 220 -20.76 -19.16 -5.55
CA ARG A 220 -19.90 -20.35 -5.58
C ARG A 220 -20.33 -21.36 -6.64
N ALA A 221 -21.63 -21.58 -6.81
CA ALA A 221 -22.15 -22.46 -7.87
C ALA A 221 -21.81 -21.90 -9.26
N PHE A 222 -21.99 -20.59 -9.46
CA PHE A 222 -21.57 -19.87 -10.66
C PHE A 222 -20.07 -20.04 -10.94
N HIS A 223 -19.19 -19.85 -9.95
CA HIS A 223 -17.75 -20.05 -10.13
C HIS A 223 -17.40 -21.46 -10.58
N ARG A 224 -17.98 -22.49 -9.96
CA ARG A 224 -17.74 -23.89 -10.35
C ARG A 224 -18.20 -24.14 -11.78
N ALA A 225 -19.40 -23.67 -12.11
CA ALA A 225 -19.99 -23.82 -13.45
C ALA A 225 -19.09 -23.24 -14.56
N VAL A 226 -18.49 -22.07 -14.33
CA VAL A 226 -17.58 -21.45 -15.31
C VAL A 226 -16.19 -22.07 -15.28
N ALA A 227 -15.66 -22.41 -14.11
CA ALA A 227 -14.32 -23.00 -13.97
C ALA A 227 -14.22 -24.40 -14.63
N ASP A 228 -15.29 -25.20 -14.55
CA ASP A 228 -15.38 -26.53 -15.13
C ASP A 228 -15.67 -26.49 -16.65
N PHE A 229 -16.08 -25.33 -17.17
CA PHE A 229 -16.33 -25.18 -18.59
C PHE A 229 -15.03 -25.33 -19.40
N ARG A 230 -15.09 -26.18 -20.43
CA ARG A 230 -14.02 -26.42 -21.40
C ARG A 230 -14.57 -26.35 -22.81
N SER A 231 -13.88 -25.60 -23.66
CA SER A 231 -14.21 -25.44 -25.08
C SER A 231 -12.93 -25.39 -25.90
N ASP A 232 -12.98 -25.93 -27.11
CA ASP A 232 -11.88 -25.87 -28.06
C ASP A 232 -11.80 -24.52 -28.78
N ARG A 233 -12.86 -23.72 -28.75
CA ARG A 233 -12.99 -22.49 -29.55
C ARG A 233 -13.00 -21.21 -28.74
N VAL A 234 -13.58 -21.23 -27.54
CA VAL A 234 -13.70 -20.04 -26.69
C VAL A 234 -12.96 -20.21 -25.36
N LEU A 235 -12.57 -19.08 -24.78
CA LEU A 235 -12.03 -18.97 -23.42
C LEU A 235 -12.94 -18.08 -22.60
N ALA A 236 -13.29 -18.53 -21.39
CA ALA A 236 -14.13 -17.80 -20.45
C ALA A 236 -13.29 -17.36 -19.25
N PHE A 237 -13.30 -16.06 -18.96
CA PHE A 237 -12.76 -15.45 -17.76
C PHE A 237 -13.93 -15.02 -16.88
N PHE A 238 -13.83 -15.16 -15.56
CA PHE A 238 -14.95 -14.85 -14.68
C PHE A 238 -14.52 -14.13 -13.42
N THR A 239 -15.46 -13.40 -12.83
CA THR A 239 -15.36 -12.84 -11.49
C THR A 239 -16.75 -12.70 -10.89
N SER A 240 -16.83 -12.56 -9.58
CA SER A 240 -18.04 -12.15 -8.86
C SER A 240 -17.70 -10.98 -7.94
N GLY A 241 -18.73 -10.34 -7.38
CA GLY A 241 -18.57 -9.25 -6.42
C GLY A 241 -17.62 -9.58 -5.25
N ASP A 242 -17.60 -10.84 -4.78
CA ASP A 242 -16.80 -11.26 -3.63
C ASP A 242 -15.41 -11.81 -4.03
N SER A 243 -15.20 -12.21 -5.30
CA SER A 243 -14.00 -12.93 -5.75
C SER A 243 -12.69 -12.19 -5.46
N LEU A 244 -12.67 -10.88 -5.67
CA LEU A 244 -11.48 -10.08 -5.45
C LEU A 244 -11.08 -10.07 -3.97
N ASN A 245 -12.06 -9.91 -3.08
CA ASN A 245 -11.83 -9.93 -1.64
C ASN A 245 -11.45 -11.34 -1.15
N ASP A 246 -12.14 -12.37 -1.63
CA ASP A 246 -11.84 -13.77 -1.30
C ASP A 246 -10.39 -14.15 -1.67
N GLU A 247 -9.92 -13.74 -2.85
CA GLU A 247 -8.54 -14.00 -3.30
C GLU A 247 -7.51 -13.26 -2.44
N ILE A 248 -7.78 -12.01 -2.05
CA ILE A 248 -6.91 -11.22 -1.16
C ILE A 248 -6.78 -11.89 0.20
N LEU A 249 -7.88 -12.40 0.76
CA LEU A 249 -7.90 -13.08 2.06
C LEU A 249 -7.09 -14.39 2.08
N THR A 250 -6.70 -14.94 0.93
CA THR A 250 -5.77 -16.09 0.85
C THR A 250 -4.30 -15.70 1.05
N LEU A 251 -3.94 -14.43 0.82
CA LEU A 251 -2.56 -13.96 0.81
C LEU A 251 -1.87 -14.08 2.19
N PRO A 252 -2.50 -13.70 3.33
CA PRO A 252 -1.86 -13.83 4.64
C PRO A 252 -1.36 -15.25 4.93
N GLY A 253 -2.15 -16.27 4.59
CA GLY A 253 -1.76 -17.68 4.73
C GLY A 253 -0.58 -18.06 3.84
N ARG A 254 -0.54 -17.54 2.60
CA ARG A 254 0.57 -17.74 1.65
C ARG A 254 1.86 -17.05 2.08
N VAL A 255 1.80 -15.94 2.84
CA VAL A 255 2.98 -15.17 3.30
C VAL A 255 3.70 -15.82 4.49
N MET A 256 3.00 -16.57 5.35
CA MET A 256 3.59 -17.17 6.56
C MET A 256 4.89 -17.97 6.35
N PRO A 257 5.02 -18.87 5.34
CA PRO A 257 6.30 -19.55 5.09
C PRO A 257 7.44 -18.59 4.70
N TYR A 258 7.13 -17.49 4.04
CA TYR A 258 8.12 -16.46 3.70
C TYR A 258 8.58 -15.70 4.95
N LEU A 259 7.69 -15.45 5.92
CA LEU A 259 8.05 -14.85 7.21
C LEU A 259 9.01 -15.75 7.99
N ALA A 260 8.76 -17.06 8.01
CA ALA A 260 9.67 -18.02 8.63
C ALA A 260 11.04 -18.05 7.94
N LEU A 261 11.07 -18.01 6.60
CA LEU A 261 12.30 -17.92 5.82
C LEU A 261 13.07 -16.62 6.09
N SER A 262 12.38 -15.48 6.18
CA SER A 262 12.98 -14.18 6.54
C SER A 262 13.65 -14.24 7.91
N GLY A 263 12.93 -14.74 8.92
CA GLY A 263 13.48 -14.93 10.27
C GLY A 263 14.72 -15.83 10.27
N PHE A 264 14.70 -16.93 9.51
CA PHE A 264 15.86 -17.82 9.37
C PHE A 264 17.07 -17.10 8.73
N LEU A 265 16.86 -16.37 7.63
CA LEU A 265 17.92 -15.61 6.95
C LEU A 265 18.52 -14.54 7.86
N LEU A 266 17.67 -13.81 8.61
CA LEU A 266 18.09 -12.82 9.58
C LEU A 266 18.89 -13.44 10.72
N ILE A 267 18.49 -14.60 11.25
CA ILE A 267 19.25 -15.33 12.28
C ILE A 267 20.64 -15.70 11.76
N VAL A 268 20.72 -16.28 10.55
CA VAL A 268 21.99 -16.67 9.94
C VAL A 268 22.91 -15.45 9.77
N PHE A 269 22.36 -14.35 9.26
CA PHE A 269 23.11 -13.10 9.09
C PHE A 269 23.55 -12.50 10.41
N ALA A 270 22.65 -12.38 11.40
CA ALA A 270 22.94 -11.83 12.71
C ALA A 270 24.02 -12.64 13.43
N VAL A 271 23.89 -13.97 13.45
CA VAL A 271 24.90 -14.87 14.04
C VAL A 271 26.24 -14.72 13.33
N GLY A 272 26.26 -14.77 11.99
CA GLY A 272 27.49 -14.62 11.21
C GLY A 272 28.16 -13.26 11.44
N SER A 273 27.40 -12.18 11.40
CA SER A 273 27.86 -10.80 11.58
C SER A 273 28.36 -10.49 13.00
N CYS A 274 27.83 -11.20 14.00
CA CYS A 274 28.25 -11.08 15.40
C CYS A 274 29.38 -12.03 15.82
N THR A 275 29.83 -12.93 14.94
CA THR A 275 30.99 -13.81 15.22
C THR A 275 32.30 -13.04 15.14
N MET A 276 33.24 -13.35 16.04
CA MET A 276 34.57 -12.74 16.11
C MET A 276 35.63 -13.85 16.06
N ALA A 277 36.88 -13.50 15.76
CA ALA A 277 37.98 -14.48 15.78
C ALA A 277 38.27 -15.04 17.20
N ASP A 278 37.89 -14.30 18.24
CA ASP A 278 37.99 -14.72 19.64
C ASP A 278 36.72 -15.46 20.09
N CYS A 279 36.90 -16.68 20.59
CA CYS A 279 35.82 -17.60 21.01
C CYS A 279 35.14 -17.20 22.33
N VAL A 280 35.77 -16.36 23.14
CA VAL A 280 35.17 -15.76 24.35
C VAL A 280 34.32 -14.56 23.96
N LEU A 281 34.83 -13.69 23.09
CA LEU A 281 34.15 -12.45 22.66
C LEU A 281 32.98 -12.67 21.69
N THR A 282 32.98 -13.79 20.98
CA THR A 282 31.91 -14.22 20.06
C THR A 282 30.56 -14.35 20.78
N LYS A 283 29.49 -13.81 20.17
CA LYS A 283 28.15 -13.66 20.79
C LYS A 283 26.99 -14.21 19.93
N PRO A 284 27.04 -15.48 19.47
CA PRO A 284 26.05 -16.03 18.55
C PRO A 284 24.69 -16.22 19.23
N TRP A 285 24.68 -16.65 20.51
CA TRP A 285 23.43 -16.78 21.28
C TRP A 285 22.75 -15.44 21.54
N VAL A 286 23.54 -14.37 21.77
CA VAL A 286 22.97 -13.02 21.94
C VAL A 286 22.36 -12.55 20.63
N ALA A 287 23.03 -12.77 19.50
CA ALA A 287 22.49 -12.44 18.18
C ALA A 287 21.18 -13.18 17.86
N LEU A 288 21.12 -14.48 18.15
CA LEU A 288 19.89 -15.27 18.03
C LEU A 288 18.76 -14.69 18.89
N VAL A 289 19.06 -14.41 20.17
CA VAL A 289 18.06 -13.89 21.11
C VAL A 289 17.60 -12.48 20.73
N GLY A 290 18.45 -11.66 20.11
CA GLY A 290 18.03 -10.36 19.58
C GLY A 290 16.98 -10.47 18.47
N VAL A 291 17.14 -11.41 17.53
CA VAL A 291 16.12 -11.66 16.51
C VAL A 291 14.82 -12.21 17.14
N VAL A 292 14.95 -13.08 18.15
CA VAL A 292 13.79 -13.57 18.93
C VAL A 292 13.10 -12.44 19.68
N SER A 293 13.85 -11.48 20.22
CA SER A 293 13.32 -10.28 20.90
C SER A 293 12.41 -9.48 19.99
N ALA A 294 12.84 -9.21 18.75
CA ALA A 294 12.02 -8.54 17.75
C ALA A 294 10.75 -9.35 17.41
N GLY A 295 10.86 -10.67 17.32
CA GLY A 295 9.71 -11.56 17.14
C GLY A 295 8.71 -11.52 18.32
N LEU A 296 9.20 -11.47 19.56
CA LEU A 296 8.35 -11.31 20.75
C LEU A 296 7.66 -9.95 20.77
N ALA A 297 8.36 -8.88 20.40
CA ALA A 297 7.80 -7.54 20.30
C ALA A 297 6.67 -7.47 19.27
N MET A 298 6.84 -8.13 18.12
CA MET A 298 5.82 -8.28 17.09
C MET A 298 4.57 -9.04 17.60
N VAL A 299 4.75 -10.16 18.32
CA VAL A 299 3.61 -10.91 18.89
C VAL A 299 2.85 -10.04 19.89
N SER A 300 3.57 -9.31 20.74
CA SER A 300 2.98 -8.40 21.73
C SER A 300 2.23 -7.23 21.08
N SER A 301 2.80 -6.63 20.04
CA SER A 301 2.20 -5.48 19.36
C SER A 301 0.93 -5.86 18.61
N VAL A 302 0.99 -6.92 17.79
CA VAL A 302 -0.20 -7.45 17.09
C VAL A 302 -1.25 -7.88 18.10
N GLY A 303 -0.85 -8.58 19.17
CA GLY A 303 -1.75 -9.00 20.23
C GLY A 303 -2.48 -7.83 20.90
N LEU A 304 -1.77 -6.76 21.25
CA LEU A 304 -2.36 -5.56 21.87
C LEU A 304 -3.32 -4.85 20.92
N VAL A 305 -2.92 -4.64 19.66
CA VAL A 305 -3.75 -3.93 18.67
C VAL A 305 -5.04 -4.70 18.39
N LEU A 306 -4.98 -6.03 18.31
CA LEU A 306 -6.16 -6.90 18.20
C LEU A 306 -7.07 -6.81 19.44
N LEU A 307 -6.49 -6.72 20.66
CA LEU A 307 -7.26 -6.52 21.89
C LEU A 307 -7.95 -5.17 21.96
N CYS A 308 -7.40 -4.14 21.32
CA CYS A 308 -8.04 -2.84 21.16
C CYS A 308 -9.19 -2.84 20.14
N GLY A 309 -9.50 -3.99 19.51
CA GLY A 309 -10.62 -4.15 18.59
C GLY A 309 -10.29 -3.85 17.13
N GLN A 310 -9.02 -3.65 16.79
CA GLN A 310 -8.60 -3.44 15.40
C GLN A 310 -8.56 -4.77 14.63
N THR A 311 -9.05 -4.75 13.40
CA THR A 311 -9.02 -5.87 12.46
C THR A 311 -7.63 -6.08 11.84
N PHE A 312 -7.30 -7.32 11.47
CA PHE A 312 -6.05 -7.65 10.78
C PHE A 312 -6.31 -7.72 9.27
N HIS A 313 -5.64 -6.86 8.52
CA HIS A 313 -5.81 -6.71 7.07
C HIS A 313 -4.62 -7.28 6.30
N THR A 314 -4.82 -7.63 5.03
CA THR A 314 -3.76 -8.25 4.22
C THR A 314 -2.53 -7.35 4.05
N HIS A 315 -2.69 -6.03 3.90
CA HIS A 315 -1.55 -5.12 3.78
C HIS A 315 -0.72 -5.00 5.07
N VAL A 316 -1.27 -5.36 6.24
CA VAL A 316 -0.55 -5.37 7.53
C VAL A 316 0.44 -6.54 7.61
N THR A 317 0.30 -7.57 6.76
CA THR A 317 1.19 -8.74 6.74
C THR A 317 2.66 -8.41 6.45
N VAL A 318 2.96 -7.23 5.89
CA VAL A 318 4.34 -6.77 5.67
C VAL A 318 4.98 -6.13 6.90
N VAL A 319 4.19 -5.67 7.89
CA VAL A 319 4.68 -5.06 9.15
C VAL A 319 5.64 -5.97 9.92
N PRO A 320 5.35 -7.29 10.10
CA PRO A 320 6.30 -8.25 10.65
C PRO A 320 7.72 -8.18 10.09
N PHE A 321 7.86 -8.09 8.77
CA PHE A 321 9.17 -8.07 8.11
C PHE A 321 9.90 -6.75 8.39
N LEU A 322 9.15 -5.65 8.48
CA LEU A 322 9.69 -4.35 8.83
C LEU A 322 10.20 -4.31 10.28
N LEU A 323 9.39 -4.76 11.24
CA LEU A 323 9.74 -4.78 12.66
C LEU A 323 10.91 -5.70 12.98
N LEU A 324 11.01 -6.85 12.29
CA LEU A 324 12.18 -7.72 12.42
C LEU A 324 13.48 -7.01 11.98
N GLY A 325 13.43 -6.14 10.97
CA GLY A 325 14.56 -5.32 10.56
C GLY A 325 14.96 -4.29 11.62
N ILE A 326 13.98 -3.52 12.13
CA ILE A 326 14.19 -2.48 13.16
C ILE A 326 14.79 -3.09 14.44
N GLY A 327 14.20 -4.17 14.97
CA GLY A 327 14.70 -4.76 16.21
C GLY A 327 16.08 -5.40 16.09
N VAL A 328 16.44 -5.89 14.89
CA VAL A 328 17.79 -6.40 14.62
C VAL A 328 18.81 -5.25 14.49
N ASP A 329 18.40 -4.07 13.99
CA ASP A 329 19.25 -2.86 14.00
C ASP A 329 19.63 -2.45 15.43
N ASP A 330 18.61 -2.27 16.28
CA ASP A 330 18.80 -1.88 17.67
C ASP A 330 19.68 -2.88 18.43
N MET A 331 19.60 -4.17 18.09
CA MET A 331 20.49 -5.23 18.58
C MET A 331 21.95 -4.98 18.19
N PHE A 332 22.22 -4.61 16.93
CA PHE A 332 23.58 -4.31 16.49
C PHE A 332 24.16 -3.07 17.18
N ILE A 333 23.36 -2.02 17.35
CA ILE A 333 23.78 -0.80 18.08
C ILE A 333 24.17 -1.15 19.52
N MET A 334 23.33 -1.91 20.23
CA MET A 334 23.59 -2.33 21.61
C MET A 334 24.85 -3.20 21.74
N ILE A 335 25.05 -4.17 20.82
CA ILE A 335 26.26 -4.99 20.80
C ILE A 335 27.50 -4.15 20.47
N ALA A 336 27.39 -3.17 19.58
CA ALA A 336 28.49 -2.27 19.23
C ALA A 336 28.93 -1.42 20.43
N SER A 337 28.00 -0.81 21.18
CA SER A 337 28.34 -0.07 22.41
C SER A 337 28.89 -0.99 23.50
N TRP A 338 28.39 -2.23 23.65
CA TRP A 338 28.98 -3.21 24.56
C TRP A 338 30.44 -3.51 24.24
N ARG A 339 30.78 -3.67 22.95
CA ARG A 339 32.16 -3.95 22.51
C ARG A 339 33.14 -2.81 22.80
N LYS A 340 32.65 -1.56 22.91
CA LYS A 340 33.48 -0.40 23.26
C LYS A 340 33.81 -0.28 24.75
N THR A 341 33.01 -0.93 25.61
CA THR A 341 33.24 -0.86 27.06
C THR A 341 34.47 -1.65 27.48
N ASP A 342 35.18 -1.18 28.50
CA ASP A 342 36.37 -1.86 29.06
C ASP A 342 36.00 -3.25 29.60
N PRO A 343 36.57 -4.34 29.05
CA PRO A 343 36.32 -5.71 29.51
C PRO A 343 36.71 -5.97 30.97
N ARG A 344 37.59 -5.15 31.57
CA ARG A 344 38.09 -5.31 32.94
C ARG A 344 37.06 -4.93 34.01
N LEU A 345 36.10 -4.07 33.67
CA LEU A 345 35.10 -3.57 34.61
C LEU A 345 34.19 -4.69 35.16
N ALA A 346 33.52 -4.41 36.28
CA ALA A 346 32.48 -5.30 36.77
C ALA A 346 31.31 -5.34 35.78
N VAL A 347 30.68 -6.52 35.59
CA VAL A 347 29.58 -6.67 34.62
C VAL A 347 28.46 -5.63 34.84
N PRO A 348 28.02 -5.33 36.09
CA PRO A 348 27.00 -4.29 36.29
C PRO A 348 27.42 -2.89 35.87
N GLU A 349 28.69 -2.55 36.03
CA GLU A 349 29.25 -1.25 35.63
C GLU A 349 29.42 -1.18 34.10
N ARG A 350 29.88 -2.28 33.50
CA ARG A 350 29.99 -2.44 32.06
C ARG A 350 28.63 -2.35 31.36
N THR A 351 27.59 -3.01 31.92
CA THR A 351 26.20 -2.90 31.45
C THR A 351 25.68 -1.47 31.61
N GLY A 352 25.98 -0.79 32.70
CA GLY A 352 25.65 0.62 32.88
C GLY A 352 26.23 1.51 31.78
N HIS A 353 27.53 1.37 31.47
CA HIS A 353 28.17 2.15 30.41
C HIS A 353 27.62 1.82 29.01
N ALA A 354 27.39 0.53 28.72
CA ALA A 354 26.84 0.11 27.44
C ALA A 354 25.43 0.66 27.22
N LEU A 355 24.53 0.58 28.22
CA LEU A 355 23.18 1.14 28.12
C LEU A 355 23.18 2.67 28.10
N ALA A 356 24.06 3.34 28.85
CA ALA A 356 24.14 4.80 28.79
C ALA A 356 24.39 5.31 27.37
N ASP A 357 25.24 4.62 26.60
CA ASP A 357 25.52 4.99 25.21
C ASP A 357 24.43 4.47 24.25
N ALA A 358 24.20 3.16 24.22
CA ALA A 358 23.27 2.55 23.26
C ALA A 358 21.80 2.89 23.52
N ALA A 359 21.32 2.83 24.76
CA ALA A 359 19.91 3.07 25.04
C ALA A 359 19.52 4.52 24.76
N THR A 360 20.43 5.48 24.94
CA THR A 360 20.20 6.88 24.53
C THR A 360 20.03 6.98 23.02
N ALA A 361 20.89 6.31 22.25
CA ALA A 361 20.84 6.27 20.79
C ALA A 361 19.54 5.60 20.28
N ILE A 362 19.21 4.43 20.83
CA ILE A 362 18.01 3.64 20.52
C ILE A 362 16.73 4.41 20.93
N THR A 363 16.73 5.13 22.04
CA THR A 363 15.57 5.97 22.42
C THR A 363 15.29 7.04 21.37
N ILE A 364 16.33 7.62 20.77
CA ILE A 364 16.17 8.63 19.73
C ILE A 364 15.52 8.01 18.50
N THR A 365 16.04 6.90 18.00
CA THR A 365 15.53 6.20 16.80
C THR A 365 14.11 5.68 17.00
N SER A 366 13.83 4.99 18.11
CA SER A 366 12.48 4.49 18.38
C SER A 366 11.46 5.62 18.55
N LEU A 367 11.86 6.76 19.15
CA LEU A 367 10.98 7.92 19.27
C LEU A 367 10.73 8.58 17.92
N THR A 368 11.75 8.72 17.08
CA THR A 368 11.60 9.27 15.74
C THR A 368 10.68 8.41 14.88
N ASP A 369 10.86 7.10 14.90
CA ASP A 369 10.00 6.15 14.20
C ASP A 369 8.57 6.20 14.70
N CYS A 370 8.36 6.21 16.02
CA CYS A 370 7.03 6.36 16.60
C CYS A 370 6.34 7.65 16.16
N VAL A 371 7.07 8.77 16.10
CA VAL A 371 6.54 10.07 15.66
C VAL A 371 6.24 10.07 14.16
N ALA A 372 7.10 9.47 13.34
CA ALA A 372 6.88 9.33 11.89
C ALA A 372 5.63 8.47 11.60
N PHE A 373 5.49 7.33 12.27
CA PHE A 373 4.29 6.50 12.16
C PHE A 373 3.04 7.21 12.72
N ALA A 374 3.16 7.93 13.83
CA ALA A 374 2.04 8.73 14.36
C ALA A 374 1.58 9.80 13.36
N ALA A 375 2.50 10.48 12.65
CA ALA A 375 2.13 11.41 11.59
C ALA A 375 1.36 10.71 10.45
N GLY A 376 1.69 9.45 10.14
CA GLY A 376 0.95 8.62 9.18
C GLY A 376 -0.51 8.34 9.56
N THR A 377 -0.87 8.41 10.84
CA THR A 377 -2.26 8.23 11.30
C THR A 377 -3.19 9.40 10.97
N ILE A 378 -2.64 10.53 10.50
CA ILE A 378 -3.39 11.73 10.10
C ILE A 378 -3.94 11.61 8.67
N THR A 379 -3.47 10.63 7.90
CA THR A 379 -3.88 10.42 6.50
C THR A 379 -5.38 10.14 6.37
N VAL A 380 -5.97 10.50 5.24
CA VAL A 380 -7.41 10.25 4.97
C VAL A 380 -7.73 8.78 4.62
N PHE A 381 -6.69 7.96 4.41
CA PHE A 381 -6.80 6.56 3.97
C PHE A 381 -6.69 5.60 5.16
N PRO A 382 -7.74 4.82 5.47
CA PRO A 382 -7.72 3.88 6.59
C PRO A 382 -6.59 2.84 6.51
N ALA A 383 -6.25 2.34 5.31
CA ALA A 383 -5.14 1.38 5.16
C ALA A 383 -3.79 1.94 5.66
N VAL A 384 -3.49 3.22 5.37
CA VAL A 384 -2.25 3.85 5.86
C VAL A 384 -2.29 4.01 7.38
N ARG A 385 -3.43 4.49 7.92
CA ARG A 385 -3.61 4.67 9.37
C ARG A 385 -3.43 3.37 10.13
N ILE A 386 -4.06 2.29 9.68
CA ILE A 386 -4.00 0.99 10.35
C ILE A 386 -2.58 0.44 10.28
N PHE A 387 -1.93 0.48 9.11
CA PHE A 387 -0.53 0.11 8.99
C PHE A 387 0.35 0.86 10.00
N CYS A 388 0.22 2.18 10.05
CA CYS A 388 1.00 3.04 10.95
C CYS A 388 0.72 2.76 12.43
N ILE A 389 -0.51 2.42 12.81
CA ILE A 389 -0.85 2.01 14.20
C ILE A 389 -0.11 0.73 14.58
N TYR A 390 -0.18 -0.32 13.73
CA TYR A 390 0.53 -1.57 13.98
C TYR A 390 2.05 -1.36 14.04
N ALA A 391 2.60 -0.55 13.15
CA ALA A 391 4.03 -0.23 13.13
C ALA A 391 4.46 0.58 14.36
N ALA A 392 3.74 1.63 14.74
CA ALA A 392 4.07 2.46 15.91
C ALA A 392 4.05 1.66 17.22
N VAL A 393 3.01 0.84 17.43
CA VAL A 393 2.92 -0.04 18.59
C VAL A 393 4.01 -1.11 18.55
N GLY A 394 4.34 -1.61 17.36
CA GLY A 394 5.47 -2.51 17.11
C GLY A 394 6.80 -1.95 17.57
N VAL A 395 7.17 -0.77 17.08
CA VAL A 395 8.41 -0.06 17.45
C VAL A 395 8.44 0.25 18.95
N ALA A 396 7.31 0.62 19.56
CA ALA A 396 7.25 0.86 20.99
C ALA A 396 7.54 -0.42 21.82
N PHE A 397 6.99 -1.57 21.43
CA PHE A 397 7.31 -2.84 22.08
C PHE A 397 8.74 -3.29 21.83
N ASP A 398 9.25 -3.06 20.63
CA ASP A 398 10.62 -3.37 20.25
C ASP A 398 11.61 -2.60 21.12
N TYR A 399 11.44 -1.28 21.24
CA TYR A 399 12.18 -0.43 22.16
C TYR A 399 12.15 -0.97 23.61
N LEU A 400 10.96 -1.28 24.12
CA LEU A 400 10.79 -1.80 25.48
C LEU A 400 11.53 -3.11 25.68
N TYR A 401 11.44 -4.05 24.73
CA TYR A 401 12.08 -5.36 24.84
C TYR A 401 13.59 -5.26 24.64
N GLN A 402 14.05 -4.29 23.87
CA GLN A 402 15.47 -4.04 23.67
C GLN A 402 16.16 -3.54 24.95
N ILE A 403 15.57 -2.56 25.64
CA ILE A 403 16.14 -2.02 26.88
C ILE A 403 15.94 -2.94 28.10
N THR A 404 15.01 -3.90 28.02
CA THR A 404 14.70 -4.83 29.13
C THR A 404 15.23 -6.25 28.85
N PHE A 405 14.51 -7.02 28.02
CA PHE A 405 14.79 -8.41 27.71
C PHE A 405 16.18 -8.60 27.09
N PHE A 406 16.48 -7.89 26.01
CA PHE A 406 17.75 -8.04 25.30
C PHE A 406 18.93 -7.56 26.15
N ALA A 407 18.82 -6.39 26.78
CA ALA A 407 19.82 -5.86 27.71
C ALA A 407 20.13 -6.83 28.87
N ALA A 408 19.12 -7.50 29.42
CA ALA A 408 19.30 -8.48 30.50
C ALA A 408 20.09 -9.71 30.01
N ILE A 409 19.76 -10.23 28.82
CA ILE A 409 20.49 -11.34 28.20
C ILE A 409 21.94 -10.94 27.89
N LEU A 410 22.16 -9.73 27.40
CA LEU A 410 23.51 -9.19 27.16
C LEU A 410 24.33 -9.11 28.46
N SER A 411 23.71 -8.73 29.59
CA SER A 411 24.38 -8.72 30.90
C SER A 411 24.81 -10.13 31.34
N LEU A 412 23.99 -11.15 31.09
CA LEU A 412 24.32 -12.56 31.38
C LEU A 412 25.45 -13.06 30.47
N ALA A 413 25.43 -12.70 29.19
CA ALA A 413 26.53 -12.96 28.28
C ALA A 413 27.83 -12.29 28.73
N GLY A 414 27.75 -11.09 29.32
CA GLY A 414 28.86 -10.41 29.96
C GLY A 414 29.45 -11.17 31.15
N ARG A 415 28.62 -11.84 31.97
CA ARG A 415 29.09 -12.73 33.05
C ARG A 415 29.86 -13.93 32.49
N ARG A 416 29.41 -14.51 31.37
CA ARG A 416 30.14 -15.58 30.67
C ARG A 416 31.49 -15.09 30.14
N GLU A 417 31.50 -13.91 29.51
CA GLU A 417 32.71 -13.29 28.95
C GLU A 417 33.75 -13.05 30.04
N LYS A 418 33.34 -12.48 31.18
CA LYS A 418 34.22 -12.27 32.35
C LYS A 418 34.75 -13.57 32.95
N ALA A 419 33.99 -14.66 32.87
CA ALA A 419 34.43 -15.98 33.32
C ALA A 419 35.40 -16.68 32.34
N GLY A 420 35.71 -16.07 31.19
CA GLY A 420 36.61 -16.65 30.18
C GLY A 420 36.08 -17.95 29.58
N ARG A 421 34.74 -18.08 29.46
CA ARG A 421 34.10 -19.32 29.01
C ARG A 421 33.81 -19.31 27.52
N HIS A 422 34.03 -20.43 26.86
CA HIS A 422 33.71 -20.66 25.46
C HIS A 422 32.22 -20.45 25.19
N TRP A 423 31.86 -19.88 24.04
CA TRP A 423 30.48 -19.53 23.70
C TRP A 423 29.54 -20.76 23.55
N LEU A 424 30.05 -21.88 23.04
CA LEU A 424 29.29 -23.13 22.84
C LEU A 424 29.32 -24.06 24.05
N THR A 425 30.52 -24.50 24.46
CA THR A 425 30.69 -25.51 25.53
C THR A 425 30.56 -24.94 26.93
N CYS A 426 30.56 -23.61 27.11
CA CYS A 426 30.59 -22.93 28.42
C CYS A 426 31.77 -23.34 29.32
N LEU A 427 32.76 -24.07 28.78
CA LEU A 427 33.99 -24.44 29.48
C LEU A 427 34.99 -23.28 29.44
N LYS A 428 35.88 -23.21 30.43
CA LYS A 428 36.92 -22.18 30.48
C LYS A 428 37.91 -22.36 29.32
N VAL A 429 38.20 -21.28 28.60
CA VAL A 429 39.15 -21.29 27.48
C VAL A 429 40.58 -21.20 28.03
N PRO A 430 41.52 -22.05 27.60
CA PRO A 430 42.91 -22.00 28.04
C PRO A 430 43.61 -20.71 27.57
N THR A 431 44.61 -20.25 28.32
CA THR A 431 45.35 -19.01 28.01
C THR A 431 46.33 -19.20 26.83
N ASN A 432 46.84 -18.10 26.26
CA ASN A 432 47.74 -18.12 25.10
C ASN A 432 48.99 -19.02 25.28
N GLU A 433 49.50 -19.14 26.51
CA GLU A 433 50.64 -19.99 26.84
C GLU A 433 50.25 -21.48 26.77
N GLU A 434 49.09 -21.86 27.30
CA GLU A 434 48.57 -23.24 27.32
C GLU A 434 48.08 -23.72 25.94
N ALA A 435 47.57 -22.82 25.10
CA ALA A 435 47.05 -23.14 23.76
C ALA A 435 48.15 -23.30 22.69
N SER A 436 49.38 -22.84 22.96
CA SER A 436 50.52 -22.92 22.03
C SER A 436 50.94 -24.36 21.69
N GLN A 437 50.65 -25.32 22.58
CA GLN A 437 51.00 -26.74 22.44
C GLN A 437 49.93 -27.60 21.75
N ARG A 438 48.81 -27.01 21.28
CA ARG A 438 47.66 -27.75 20.72
C ARG A 438 47.56 -27.61 19.20
N SER A 439 46.80 -28.51 18.56
CA SER A 439 46.64 -28.55 17.10
C SER A 439 46.05 -27.25 16.52
N SER A 440 46.36 -26.94 15.25
CA SER A 440 45.83 -25.73 14.57
C SER A 440 44.30 -25.65 14.54
N ILE A 441 43.60 -26.79 14.50
CA ILE A 441 42.13 -26.84 14.56
C ILE A 441 41.63 -26.47 15.96
N TYR A 442 42.31 -26.95 17.01
CA TYR A 442 42.01 -26.55 18.39
C TYR A 442 42.29 -25.06 18.61
N ARG A 443 43.36 -24.51 18.03
CA ARG A 443 43.66 -23.07 18.05
C ARG A 443 42.70 -22.23 17.22
N LEU A 444 41.97 -22.80 16.27
CA LEU A 444 40.92 -22.08 15.54
C LEU A 444 39.60 -22.08 16.31
N CYS A 445 39.27 -23.20 16.98
CA CYS A 445 37.98 -23.40 17.64
C CYS A 445 37.97 -23.08 19.15
N CYS A 446 39.12 -22.99 19.81
CA CYS A 446 39.21 -22.81 21.27
C CYS A 446 40.21 -21.70 21.65
N PHE A 447 40.38 -20.70 20.78
CA PHE A 447 41.27 -19.56 20.97
C PHE A 447 40.50 -18.32 21.41
N GLY A 448 40.98 -17.64 22.45
CA GLY A 448 40.39 -16.41 22.94
C GLY A 448 40.53 -16.21 24.44
N GLY A 449 40.50 -14.96 24.89
CA GLY A 449 40.68 -14.58 26.29
C GLY A 449 41.76 -13.52 26.48
N THR A 450 41.43 -12.46 27.22
CA THR A 450 42.39 -11.41 27.60
C THR A 450 43.52 -12.00 28.43
N PRO A 451 44.79 -11.70 28.14
CA PRO A 451 45.90 -12.10 29.01
C PRO A 451 45.72 -11.43 30.38
N ASN A 452 45.66 -12.23 31.45
CA ASN A 452 45.89 -11.73 32.79
C ASN A 452 47.41 -11.52 32.94
N GLN A 453 47.89 -10.30 32.76
CA GLN A 453 49.18 -9.90 33.33
C GLN A 453 49.10 -8.47 33.89
N ASP A 454 49.30 -8.40 35.20
CA ASP A 454 49.64 -7.19 35.91
C ASP A 454 50.97 -6.65 35.34
N GLY A 455 50.93 -5.43 34.81
CA GLY A 455 52.13 -4.68 34.40
C GLY A 455 52.20 -4.41 32.89
N VAL A 456 51.93 -3.16 32.52
CA VAL A 456 52.60 -2.31 31.50
C VAL A 456 51.57 -1.31 30.96
N SER A 457 51.78 -0.05 31.32
CA SER A 457 50.89 1.09 31.12
C SER A 457 50.97 1.76 29.73
N ASP A 458 51.75 1.26 28.77
CA ASP A 458 52.05 2.02 27.53
C ASP A 458 51.67 1.35 26.19
N GLN A 459 50.90 0.24 26.19
CA GLN A 459 50.48 -0.44 24.93
C GLN A 459 49.04 -0.18 24.48
N HIS A 460 48.29 0.73 25.11
CA HIS A 460 46.83 0.87 24.89
C HIS A 460 46.41 1.21 23.44
N GLN A 461 47.25 1.89 22.65
CA GLN A 461 46.85 2.30 21.28
C GLN A 461 47.00 1.21 20.21
N ASN A 462 47.89 0.22 20.38
CA ASN A 462 48.08 -0.86 19.38
C ASN A 462 47.13 -2.05 19.58
N ASP A 463 46.58 -2.23 20.78
CA ASP A 463 45.60 -3.29 21.07
C ASP A 463 44.17 -2.94 20.67
N GLU A 464 43.79 -1.65 20.69
CA GLU A 464 42.47 -1.19 20.22
C GLU A 464 42.25 -1.49 18.73
N ASP A 465 43.27 -1.30 17.88
CA ASP A 465 43.21 -1.63 16.44
C ASP A 465 43.20 -3.14 16.15
N ARG A 466 43.60 -4.00 17.11
CA ARG A 466 43.65 -5.45 16.91
C ARG A 466 42.29 -6.13 17.12
N GLN A 467 41.42 -5.54 17.94
CA GLN A 467 40.11 -6.09 18.32
C GLN A 467 38.93 -5.65 17.42
N LEU A 468 39.13 -4.65 16.55
CA LEU A 468 38.09 -4.13 15.66
C LEU A 468 37.71 -5.13 14.54
N PRO A 469 36.41 -5.30 14.21
CA PRO A 469 35.97 -6.10 13.06
C PRO A 469 36.59 -5.62 11.75
N PHE A 470 36.79 -6.54 10.79
CA PHE A 470 37.39 -6.26 9.48
C PHE A 470 36.75 -5.06 8.76
N VAL A 471 35.42 -5.00 8.72
CA VAL A 471 34.67 -3.91 8.07
C VAL A 471 34.94 -2.57 8.74
N SER A 472 35.04 -2.53 10.07
CA SER A 472 35.38 -1.30 10.79
C SER A 472 36.78 -0.81 10.42
N LYS A 473 37.76 -1.72 10.21
CA LYS A 473 39.09 -1.35 9.73
C LYS A 473 39.05 -0.76 8.33
N LEU A 474 38.24 -1.33 7.42
CA LEU A 474 38.06 -0.81 6.07
C LEU A 474 37.50 0.63 6.09
N LEU A 475 36.47 0.89 6.91
CA LEU A 475 35.88 2.21 7.07
C LEU A 475 36.86 3.24 7.64
N CYS A 476 37.69 2.84 8.60
CA CYS A 476 38.68 3.73 9.20
C CYS A 476 39.84 4.04 8.26
N ASN A 477 40.37 3.01 7.59
CA ASN A 477 41.63 3.11 6.87
C ASN A 477 41.45 3.64 5.44
N TYR A 478 40.29 3.40 4.82
CA TYR A 478 40.04 3.80 3.43
C TYR A 478 38.95 4.86 3.31
N LEU A 479 37.79 4.66 3.94
CA LEU A 479 36.67 5.60 3.79
C LEU A 479 36.95 6.95 4.47
N THR A 480 37.48 6.95 5.69
CA THR A 480 37.79 8.18 6.43
C THR A 480 38.74 9.13 5.67
N PRO A 481 39.93 8.69 5.21
CA PRO A 481 40.82 9.57 4.45
C PRO A 481 40.21 10.02 3.12
N PHE A 482 39.40 9.18 2.46
CA PHE A 482 38.73 9.54 1.22
C PHE A 482 37.69 10.66 1.41
N VAL A 483 36.85 10.57 2.43
CA VAL A 483 35.83 11.58 2.77
C VAL A 483 36.44 12.91 3.20
N VAL A 484 37.59 12.88 3.89
CA VAL A 484 38.26 14.10 4.37
C VAL A 484 39.07 14.78 3.26
N ASN A 485 39.62 14.02 2.30
CA ASN A 485 40.41 14.55 1.19
C ASN A 485 39.56 15.42 0.25
N PRO A 486 40.00 16.65 -0.12
CA PRO A 486 39.27 17.53 -1.03
C PRO A 486 38.89 16.87 -2.38
N PHE A 487 39.76 16.01 -2.93
CA PHE A 487 39.43 15.30 -4.17
C PHE A 487 38.28 14.30 -3.97
N GLY A 488 38.30 13.52 -2.88
CA GLY A 488 37.22 12.59 -2.55
C GLY A 488 35.91 13.30 -2.27
N LYS A 489 35.95 14.47 -1.59
CA LYS A 489 34.77 15.34 -1.41
C LYS A 489 34.15 15.78 -2.73
N LEU A 490 34.96 16.22 -3.69
CA LEU A 490 34.48 16.64 -5.01
C LEU A 490 33.81 15.49 -5.75
N VAL A 491 34.42 14.30 -5.73
CA VAL A 491 33.85 13.09 -6.35
C VAL A 491 32.50 12.71 -5.72
N ILE A 492 32.42 12.66 -4.39
CA ILE A 492 31.18 12.34 -3.68
C ILE A 492 30.09 13.38 -3.96
N LEU A 493 30.43 14.67 -3.95
CA LEU A 493 29.48 15.74 -4.24
C LEU A 493 28.97 15.68 -5.69
N PHE A 494 29.84 15.36 -6.65
CA PHE A 494 29.45 15.18 -8.05
C PHE A 494 28.47 14.02 -8.22
N ILE A 495 28.76 12.87 -7.58
CA ILE A 495 27.84 11.71 -7.57
C ILE A 495 26.51 12.09 -6.91
N PHE A 496 26.54 12.85 -5.81
CA PHE A 496 25.34 13.30 -5.12
C PHE A 496 24.46 14.22 -5.97
N ILE A 497 25.06 15.17 -6.68
CA ILE A 497 24.33 16.05 -7.61
C ILE A 497 23.71 15.23 -8.75
N GLY A 498 24.44 14.25 -9.30
CA GLY A 498 23.90 13.32 -10.29
C GLY A 498 22.73 12.51 -9.75
N TYR A 499 22.86 11.95 -8.55
CA TYR A 499 21.80 11.22 -7.84
C TYR A 499 20.54 12.08 -7.69
N LEU A 500 20.70 13.31 -7.18
CA LEU A 500 19.59 14.23 -6.93
C LEU A 500 18.95 14.70 -8.24
N GLY A 501 19.75 14.97 -9.28
CA GLY A 501 19.26 15.34 -10.60
C GLY A 501 18.40 14.24 -11.23
N VAL A 502 18.84 12.99 -11.18
CA VAL A 502 18.06 11.84 -11.66
C VAL A 502 16.82 11.60 -10.79
N GLY A 503 16.93 11.77 -9.47
CA GLY A 503 15.80 11.66 -8.54
C GLY A 503 14.71 12.70 -8.86
N ILE A 504 15.07 13.98 -8.94
CA ILE A 504 14.13 15.06 -9.28
C ILE A 504 13.53 14.85 -10.67
N TRP A 505 14.33 14.43 -11.65
CA TRP A 505 13.82 14.09 -12.98
C TRP A 505 12.80 12.95 -12.93
N GLY A 506 13.05 11.90 -12.14
CA GLY A 506 12.12 10.79 -11.91
C GLY A 506 10.80 11.22 -11.28
N CYS A 507 10.80 12.23 -10.40
CA CYS A 507 9.57 12.74 -9.76
C CYS A 507 8.53 13.24 -10.78
N PHE A 508 8.94 13.72 -11.96
CA PHE A 508 8.03 14.13 -13.02
C PHE A 508 7.32 12.96 -13.74
N TYR A 509 7.79 11.73 -13.55
CA TYR A 509 7.23 10.52 -14.17
C TYR A 509 6.44 9.64 -13.20
N VAL A 510 6.19 10.11 -11.97
CA VAL A 510 5.38 9.38 -10.98
C VAL A 510 3.96 9.20 -11.53
N ARG A 511 3.57 7.95 -11.75
CA ARG A 511 2.19 7.57 -12.11
C ARG A 511 1.40 7.27 -10.85
N VAL A 512 0.13 7.64 -10.81
CA VAL A 512 -0.69 7.56 -9.61
C VAL A 512 -1.77 6.48 -9.76
N GLY A 513 -1.98 5.71 -8.70
CA GLY A 513 -3.13 4.82 -8.59
C GLY A 513 -2.80 3.33 -8.62
N LEU A 514 -3.78 2.55 -8.16
CA LEU A 514 -3.71 1.11 -8.01
C LEU A 514 -4.72 0.45 -8.95
N GLU A 515 -4.26 -0.53 -9.73
CA GLU A 515 -5.14 -1.37 -10.55
C GLU A 515 -5.58 -2.58 -9.74
N PHE A 516 -6.86 -2.99 -9.86
CA PHE A 516 -7.40 -4.12 -9.11
C PHE A 516 -6.67 -5.44 -9.40
N GLU A 517 -6.16 -5.61 -10.62
CA GLU A 517 -5.35 -6.79 -10.99
C GLU A 517 -4.03 -6.92 -10.21
N ASN A 518 -3.56 -5.82 -9.61
CA ASN A 518 -2.33 -5.78 -8.81
C ASN A 518 -2.56 -6.04 -7.31
N LEU A 519 -3.81 -6.20 -6.87
CA LEU A 519 -4.16 -6.53 -5.49
C LEU A 519 -4.05 -8.03 -5.18
N VAL A 520 -4.23 -8.87 -6.21
CA VAL A 520 -4.27 -10.34 -6.07
C VAL A 520 -2.92 -10.98 -6.42
N ALA A 521 -2.81 -12.28 -6.16
CA ALA A 521 -1.66 -13.06 -6.55
C ALA A 521 -1.52 -13.17 -8.09
N ASP A 522 -0.30 -13.41 -8.57
CA ASP A 522 0.00 -13.50 -10.00
C ASP A 522 -0.70 -14.67 -10.71
N ASP A 523 -1.02 -15.74 -9.97
CA ASP A 523 -1.72 -16.93 -10.44
C ASP A 523 -3.24 -16.88 -10.29
N SER A 524 -3.79 -15.74 -9.86
CA SER A 524 -5.22 -15.58 -9.61
C SER A 524 -6.05 -15.43 -10.89
N PHE A 525 -7.17 -16.14 -10.98
CA PHE A 525 -8.12 -16.04 -12.10
C PHE A 525 -8.75 -14.64 -12.22
N VAL A 526 -8.86 -13.92 -11.09
CA VAL A 526 -9.39 -12.55 -11.04
C VAL A 526 -8.50 -11.60 -11.83
N LYS A 527 -7.17 -11.84 -11.80
CA LYS A 527 -6.19 -11.07 -12.56
C LYS A 527 -6.42 -11.19 -14.07
N ASP A 528 -6.66 -12.40 -14.55
CA ASP A 528 -6.93 -12.66 -15.96
C ASP A 528 -8.23 -12.02 -16.43
N PHE A 529 -9.27 -12.02 -15.58
CA PHE A 529 -10.52 -11.32 -15.85
C PHE A 529 -10.32 -9.82 -16.04
N TYR A 530 -9.68 -9.13 -15.09
CA TYR A 530 -9.46 -7.68 -15.18
C TYR A 530 -8.53 -7.30 -16.34
N ARG A 531 -7.54 -8.14 -16.68
CA ARG A 531 -6.72 -7.94 -17.87
C ARG A 531 -7.52 -8.05 -19.17
N ALA A 532 -8.45 -9.01 -19.25
CA ALA A 532 -9.35 -9.14 -20.39
C ALA A 532 -10.32 -7.94 -20.48
N GLU A 533 -10.89 -7.52 -19.36
CA GLU A 533 -11.75 -6.33 -19.27
C GLU A 533 -11.01 -5.09 -19.79
N HIS A 534 -9.81 -4.83 -19.27
CA HIS A 534 -8.99 -3.68 -19.67
C HIS A 534 -8.61 -3.73 -21.16
N ARG A 535 -8.36 -4.91 -21.72
CA ARG A 535 -7.95 -5.05 -23.13
C ARG A 535 -9.10 -4.83 -24.12
N TYR A 536 -10.31 -5.29 -23.81
CA TYR A 536 -11.41 -5.36 -24.78
C TYR A 536 -12.52 -4.33 -24.55
N PHE A 537 -12.73 -3.82 -23.33
CA PHE A 537 -13.93 -3.06 -22.95
C PHE A 537 -13.64 -1.61 -22.49
N LYS A 538 -12.53 -1.00 -22.92
CA LYS A 538 -12.14 0.38 -22.55
C LYS A 538 -12.58 1.48 -23.55
N GLU A 539 -13.36 1.13 -24.58
CA GLU A 539 -13.84 2.12 -25.55
C GLU A 539 -14.94 3.00 -24.97
N TYR A 540 -15.92 2.39 -24.30
CA TYR A 540 -16.93 3.07 -23.50
C TYR A 540 -16.59 2.90 -22.03
N GLY A 541 -16.74 4.00 -21.28
CA GLY A 541 -16.53 4.04 -19.84
C GLY A 541 -17.81 3.69 -19.07
N PRO A 542 -17.78 3.87 -17.74
CA PRO A 542 -18.95 3.61 -16.90
C PRO A 542 -20.10 4.55 -17.23
N LYS A 543 -21.31 4.09 -16.93
CA LYS A 543 -22.51 4.94 -16.93
C LYS A 543 -22.48 5.83 -15.69
N VAL A 544 -22.66 7.12 -15.88
CA VAL A 544 -22.68 8.12 -14.81
C VAL A 544 -24.12 8.61 -14.63
N ASP A 545 -24.65 8.42 -13.43
CA ASP A 545 -25.95 8.93 -13.01
C ASP A 545 -25.83 10.42 -12.66
N ILE A 546 -26.59 11.27 -13.34
CA ILE A 546 -26.76 12.69 -13.01
C ILE A 546 -28.07 12.83 -12.27
N VAL A 547 -28.00 13.01 -10.95
CA VAL A 547 -29.14 12.88 -10.03
C VAL A 547 -29.57 14.24 -9.50
N ASP A 548 -30.87 14.50 -9.58
CA ASP A 548 -31.54 15.58 -8.87
C ASP A 548 -32.31 14.96 -7.70
N THR A 549 -31.82 15.21 -6.47
CA THR A 549 -32.40 14.67 -5.24
C THR A 549 -33.55 15.54 -4.69
N GLY A 550 -33.87 16.65 -5.34
CA GLY A 550 -34.90 17.59 -4.92
C GLY A 550 -36.18 17.50 -5.76
N PRO A 551 -37.34 17.93 -5.21
CA PRO A 551 -38.56 18.04 -6.00
C PRO A 551 -38.38 19.13 -7.06
N CYS A 552 -38.61 18.77 -8.33
CA CYS A 552 -38.38 19.66 -9.46
C CYS A 552 -39.59 19.71 -10.39
N GLU A 553 -39.90 20.90 -10.88
CA GLU A 553 -41.08 21.19 -11.71
C GLU A 553 -40.73 21.15 -13.20
N TYR A 554 -40.55 19.95 -13.75
CA TYR A 554 -40.11 19.74 -15.14
C TYR A 554 -41.07 20.27 -16.23
N TRP A 555 -42.29 20.68 -15.88
CA TRP A 555 -43.23 21.36 -16.78
C TRP A 555 -42.93 22.86 -16.97
N LYS A 556 -42.01 23.44 -16.18
CA LYS A 556 -41.55 24.83 -16.38
C LYS A 556 -40.53 24.91 -17.51
N LYS A 557 -40.68 25.90 -18.41
CA LYS A 557 -39.77 26.09 -19.55
C LYS A 557 -38.32 26.35 -19.10
N GLU A 558 -38.14 27.07 -18.00
CA GLU A 558 -36.82 27.37 -17.44
C GLU A 558 -36.09 26.08 -17.00
N VAL A 559 -36.83 25.10 -16.47
CA VAL A 559 -36.28 23.79 -16.07
C VAL A 559 -35.96 22.95 -17.30
N GLN A 560 -36.83 22.93 -18.31
CA GLN A 560 -36.60 22.23 -19.57
C GLN A 560 -35.34 22.76 -20.28
N GLU A 561 -35.19 24.08 -20.36
CA GLU A 561 -33.99 24.72 -20.91
C GLU A 561 -32.75 24.44 -20.06
N ALA A 562 -32.86 24.43 -18.73
CA ALA A 562 -31.75 24.09 -17.84
C ALA A 562 -31.24 22.65 -18.07
N VAL A 563 -32.15 21.68 -18.22
CA VAL A 563 -31.79 20.28 -18.53
C VAL A 563 -31.11 20.20 -19.90
N ARG A 564 -31.67 20.86 -20.92
CA ARG A 564 -31.11 20.88 -22.28
C ARG A 564 -29.71 21.50 -22.32
N ASN A 565 -29.52 22.63 -21.64
CA ASN A 565 -28.23 23.30 -21.54
C ASN A 565 -27.19 22.41 -20.83
N LYS A 566 -27.62 21.64 -19.82
CA LYS A 566 -26.75 20.69 -19.12
C LYS A 566 -26.34 19.52 -20.03
N THR A 567 -27.29 18.92 -20.75
CA THR A 567 -26.98 17.88 -21.77
C THR A 567 -26.05 18.42 -22.85
N SER A 568 -26.29 19.63 -23.35
CA SER A 568 -25.40 20.28 -24.32
C SER A 568 -23.99 20.54 -23.75
N SER A 569 -23.86 20.78 -22.45
CA SER A 569 -22.55 20.96 -21.80
C SER A 569 -21.79 19.63 -21.71
N PHE A 570 -22.49 18.52 -21.45
CA PHE A 570 -21.92 17.18 -21.54
C PHE A 570 -21.48 16.84 -22.97
N ASP A 571 -22.26 17.22 -23.98
CA ASP A 571 -21.91 17.02 -25.40
C ASP A 571 -20.59 17.70 -25.81
N GLN A 572 -20.33 18.87 -25.22
CA GLN A 572 -19.11 19.65 -25.48
C GLN A 572 -17.89 19.10 -24.71
N SER A 573 -18.10 18.27 -23.69
CA SER A 573 -17.03 17.69 -22.88
C SER A 573 -16.17 16.72 -23.68
N SER A 574 -14.87 16.65 -23.38
CA SER A 574 -13.96 15.68 -24.00
C SER A 574 -14.31 14.22 -23.68
N PHE A 575 -14.88 13.96 -22.51
CA PHE A 575 -15.17 12.61 -22.00
C PHE A 575 -16.59 12.12 -22.32
N PHE A 576 -17.53 13.04 -22.57
CA PHE A 576 -18.95 12.72 -22.80
C PHE A 576 -19.43 13.15 -24.20
N LYS A 577 -18.52 13.30 -25.17
CA LYS A 577 -18.86 13.70 -26.55
C LYS A 577 -19.97 12.83 -27.14
N ASN A 578 -20.88 13.48 -27.86
CA ASN A 578 -22.08 12.87 -28.47
C ASN A 578 -23.05 12.26 -27.44
N SER A 579 -23.07 12.76 -26.21
CA SER A 579 -24.11 12.49 -25.21
C SER A 579 -25.54 12.68 -25.76
N SER A 580 -25.81 13.56 -26.72
CA SER A 580 -27.12 13.64 -27.40
C SER A 580 -27.55 12.33 -28.08
N THR A 581 -26.59 11.45 -28.41
CA THR A 581 -26.85 10.13 -28.99
C THR A 581 -26.71 8.98 -27.99
N THR A 582 -25.97 9.17 -26.89
CA THR A 582 -25.66 8.11 -25.92
C THR A 582 -26.30 8.27 -24.54
N ALA A 583 -26.63 9.50 -24.17
CA ALA A 583 -27.27 9.82 -22.91
C ALA A 583 -28.74 9.40 -22.92
N GLN A 584 -29.21 9.01 -21.75
CA GLN A 584 -30.58 8.61 -21.52
C GLN A 584 -31.23 9.72 -20.69
N VAL A 585 -31.91 10.64 -21.38
CA VAL A 585 -32.55 11.81 -20.78
C VAL A 585 -34.06 11.69 -20.98
N TRP A 586 -34.75 11.20 -19.95
CA TRP A 586 -36.19 10.90 -20.04
C TRP A 586 -37.03 12.12 -20.46
N LEU A 587 -36.61 13.33 -20.08
CA LEU A 587 -37.35 14.56 -20.35
C LEU A 587 -37.38 14.90 -21.84
N GLU A 588 -36.25 14.80 -22.54
CA GLU A 588 -36.18 15.10 -23.99
C GLU A 588 -36.94 14.05 -24.80
N ASP A 589 -36.82 12.77 -24.43
CA ASP A 589 -37.59 11.68 -25.03
C ASP A 589 -39.10 11.89 -24.81
N TYR A 590 -39.49 12.34 -23.61
CA TYR A 590 -40.88 12.61 -23.28
C TYR A 590 -41.45 13.83 -24.03
N LEU A 591 -40.69 14.92 -24.14
CA LEU A 591 -41.12 16.11 -24.88
C LEU A 591 -41.26 15.81 -26.38
N THR A 592 -40.35 15.01 -26.93
CA THR A 592 -40.47 14.52 -28.31
C THR A 592 -41.75 13.68 -28.44
N PHE A 593 -42.03 12.79 -27.48
CA PHE A 593 -43.24 11.95 -27.51
C PHE A 593 -44.53 12.76 -27.50
N LEU A 594 -44.59 13.83 -26.69
CA LEU A 594 -45.73 14.74 -26.69
C LEU A 594 -45.89 15.45 -28.04
N ASN A 595 -44.79 15.85 -28.68
CA ASN A 595 -44.82 16.51 -29.98
C ASN A 595 -45.42 15.61 -31.07
N ASP A 596 -44.94 14.38 -31.18
CA ASP A 596 -45.36 13.52 -32.29
C ASP A 596 -46.71 12.83 -32.04
N THR A 597 -47.18 12.79 -30.78
CA THR A 597 -48.56 12.40 -30.46
C THR A 597 -49.56 13.56 -30.58
N GLY A 598 -49.11 14.76 -30.96
CA GLY A 598 -49.95 15.95 -31.11
C GLY A 598 -50.39 16.59 -29.78
N ASN A 599 -49.76 16.22 -28.65
CA ASN A 599 -50.10 16.66 -27.31
C ASN A 599 -49.13 17.73 -26.77
N SER A 600 -48.52 18.55 -27.63
CA SER A 600 -47.50 19.55 -27.23
C SER A 600 -47.95 20.53 -26.14
N ASN A 601 -49.26 20.79 -26.02
CA ASN A 601 -49.83 21.64 -24.96
C ASN A 601 -49.62 21.06 -23.54
N ALA A 602 -49.49 19.73 -23.43
CA ALA A 602 -49.23 19.07 -22.16
C ALA A 602 -47.82 19.30 -21.62
N ALA A 603 -46.89 19.84 -22.43
CA ALA A 603 -45.50 20.06 -22.02
C ALA A 603 -45.34 21.12 -20.91
N THR A 604 -46.28 22.07 -20.81
CA THR A 604 -46.19 23.20 -19.86
C THR A 604 -47.25 23.19 -18.76
N GLU A 605 -48.28 22.35 -18.89
CA GLU A 605 -49.37 22.27 -17.90
C GLU A 605 -49.16 21.08 -16.97
N LYS A 606 -49.01 21.33 -15.66
CA LYS A 606 -48.67 20.31 -14.64
C LYS A 606 -49.55 19.05 -14.68
N SER A 607 -50.87 19.24 -14.71
CA SER A 607 -51.88 18.15 -14.70
C SER A 607 -51.73 17.25 -15.92
N LEU A 608 -51.69 17.84 -17.11
CA LEU A 608 -51.54 17.12 -18.38
C LEU A 608 -50.15 16.49 -18.48
N PHE A 609 -49.10 17.20 -18.08
CA PHE A 609 -47.72 16.69 -18.06
C PHE A 609 -47.62 15.40 -17.25
N LEU A 610 -48.15 15.40 -16.01
CA LEU A 610 -48.10 14.22 -15.15
C LEU A 610 -49.03 13.10 -15.62
N TYR A 611 -50.18 13.44 -16.22
CA TYR A 611 -51.12 12.46 -16.76
C TYR A 611 -50.48 11.66 -17.91
N HIS A 612 -49.98 12.33 -18.94
CA HIS A 612 -49.36 11.66 -20.10
C HIS A 612 -48.07 10.92 -19.72
N LEU A 613 -47.27 11.49 -18.81
CA LEU A 613 -46.04 10.85 -18.32
C LEU A 613 -46.34 9.49 -17.67
N ASN A 614 -47.29 9.46 -16.73
CA ASN A 614 -47.57 8.27 -15.93
C ASN A 614 -48.43 7.23 -16.66
N THR A 615 -49.39 7.67 -17.48
CA THR A 615 -50.39 6.77 -18.07
C THR A 615 -50.07 6.33 -19.50
N GLN A 616 -49.27 7.10 -20.24
CA GLN A 616 -48.97 6.83 -21.64
C GLN A 616 -47.48 6.59 -21.87
N PHE A 617 -46.61 7.55 -21.54
CA PHE A 617 -45.18 7.46 -21.85
C PHE A 617 -44.48 6.33 -21.10
N LEU A 618 -44.48 6.36 -19.76
CA LEU A 618 -43.76 5.37 -18.94
C LEU A 618 -44.27 3.92 -19.13
N PRO A 619 -45.57 3.64 -19.34
CA PRO A 619 -46.03 2.28 -19.61
C PRO A 619 -45.65 1.74 -21.00
N THR A 620 -45.46 2.65 -21.98
CA THR A 620 -45.21 2.31 -23.39
C THR A 620 -43.74 2.54 -23.78
N VAL A 621 -43.43 3.62 -24.51
CA VAL A 621 -42.11 3.90 -25.09
C VAL A 621 -41.06 4.29 -24.04
N GLY A 622 -41.49 4.96 -22.97
CA GLY A 622 -40.65 5.41 -21.87
C GLY A 622 -40.40 4.37 -20.78
N ARG A 623 -40.72 3.08 -21.01
CA ARG A 623 -40.62 2.02 -19.99
C ARG A 623 -39.23 1.90 -19.36
N HIS A 624 -38.18 2.11 -20.16
CA HIS A 624 -36.80 2.07 -19.70
C HIS A 624 -36.44 3.24 -18.76
N HIS A 625 -37.19 4.35 -18.80
CA HIS A 625 -37.03 5.50 -17.92
C HIS A 625 -37.82 5.40 -16.61
N LYS A 626 -38.62 4.34 -16.41
CA LYS A 626 -39.41 4.14 -15.18
C LYS A 626 -38.56 4.16 -13.91
N MET A 627 -37.33 3.66 -14.00
CA MET A 627 -36.36 3.65 -12.90
C MET A 627 -35.57 4.96 -12.76
N SER A 628 -35.83 5.95 -13.62
CA SER A 628 -35.14 7.25 -13.63
C SER A 628 -35.95 8.36 -12.95
N ILE A 629 -37.17 8.07 -12.52
CA ILE A 629 -38.09 9.06 -11.91
C ILE A 629 -38.70 8.46 -10.64
N ILE A 630 -38.60 9.19 -9.53
CA ILE A 630 -39.23 8.82 -8.26
C ILE A 630 -40.40 9.77 -8.00
N PHE A 631 -41.59 9.21 -7.88
CA PHE A 631 -42.83 9.96 -7.64
C PHE A 631 -43.21 9.99 -6.16
N SER A 632 -44.05 10.95 -5.79
CA SER A 632 -44.84 10.88 -4.55
C SER A 632 -45.86 9.73 -4.61
N SER A 633 -46.35 9.28 -3.46
CA SER A 633 -47.27 8.13 -3.36
C SER A 633 -48.56 8.29 -4.18
N ASN A 634 -48.94 9.52 -4.51
CA ASN A 634 -50.11 9.89 -5.32
C ASN A 634 -49.75 10.35 -6.74
N PHE A 635 -48.51 10.16 -7.20
CA PHE A 635 -48.03 10.55 -8.53
C PHE A 635 -48.18 12.04 -8.89
N SER A 636 -48.37 12.92 -7.89
CA SER A 636 -48.61 14.35 -8.11
C SER A 636 -47.35 15.22 -8.12
N VAL A 637 -46.22 14.69 -7.62
CA VAL A 637 -44.93 15.38 -7.54
C VAL A 637 -43.83 14.41 -7.93
N ILE A 638 -42.88 14.89 -8.74
CA ILE A 638 -41.61 14.20 -8.99
C ILE A 638 -40.67 14.61 -7.85
N LYS A 639 -40.34 13.64 -6.97
CA LYS A 639 -39.51 13.87 -5.79
C LYS A 639 -38.02 13.92 -6.11
N ALA A 640 -37.60 13.09 -7.06
CA ALA A 640 -36.25 12.99 -7.52
C ALA A 640 -36.25 12.46 -8.95
N SER A 641 -35.27 12.86 -9.74
CA SER A 641 -35.08 12.32 -11.09
C SER A 641 -33.60 12.14 -11.40
N ARG A 642 -33.29 11.34 -12.41
CA ARG A 642 -31.92 11.18 -12.89
C ARG A 642 -31.85 11.11 -14.41
N PHE A 643 -30.68 11.45 -14.93
CA PHE A 643 -30.28 11.23 -16.31
C PHE A 643 -29.01 10.38 -16.32
N VAL A 644 -28.77 9.65 -17.40
CA VAL A 644 -27.57 8.83 -17.52
C VAL A 644 -26.72 9.34 -18.67
N VAL A 645 -25.46 9.65 -18.40
CA VAL A 645 -24.46 9.97 -19.41
C VAL A 645 -23.41 8.87 -19.46
N ILE A 646 -22.84 8.63 -20.64
CA ILE A 646 -21.90 7.53 -20.85
C ILE A 646 -20.56 8.13 -21.23
N ALA A 647 -19.52 7.82 -20.44
CA ALA A 647 -18.17 8.26 -20.75
C ALA A 647 -17.60 7.50 -21.96
N ARG A 648 -16.69 8.13 -22.70
CA ARG A 648 -16.04 7.54 -23.88
C ARG A 648 -14.53 7.75 -23.84
N ASN A 649 -13.79 6.75 -24.32
CA ASN A 649 -12.32 6.77 -24.44
C ASN A 649 -11.57 7.02 -23.13
N VAL A 650 -12.10 6.50 -22.01
CA VAL A 650 -11.44 6.56 -20.70
C VAL A 650 -10.58 5.31 -20.54
N LYS A 651 -9.29 5.43 -20.84
CA LYS A 651 -8.35 4.30 -20.88
C LYS A 651 -7.47 4.23 -19.63
N THR A 652 -7.01 5.37 -19.12
CA THR A 652 -6.09 5.42 -17.97
C THR A 652 -6.82 5.81 -16.68
N LYS A 653 -6.21 5.50 -15.54
CA LYS A 653 -6.71 5.86 -14.21
C LYS A 653 -6.75 7.37 -13.99
N GLU A 654 -5.79 8.11 -14.55
CA GLU A 654 -5.80 9.57 -14.54
C GLU A 654 -6.99 10.13 -15.33
N GLN A 655 -7.34 9.53 -16.47
CA GLN A 655 -8.52 9.90 -17.24
C GLN A 655 -9.82 9.56 -16.49
N GLU A 656 -9.87 8.48 -15.72
CA GLU A 656 -11.02 8.14 -14.86
C GLU A 656 -11.24 9.23 -13.79
N LYS A 657 -10.16 9.74 -13.18
CA LYS A 657 -10.19 10.88 -12.27
C LYS A 657 -10.65 12.17 -12.96
N ASP A 658 -10.08 12.51 -14.11
CA ASP A 658 -10.42 13.73 -14.84
C ASP A 658 -11.88 13.73 -15.33
N MET A 659 -12.37 12.57 -15.77
CA MET A 659 -13.77 12.36 -16.16
C MET A 659 -14.72 12.57 -14.99
N MET A 660 -14.37 12.07 -13.79
CA MET A 660 -15.16 12.31 -12.57
C MET A 660 -15.24 13.80 -12.23
N LEU A 661 -14.11 14.50 -12.23
CA LEU A 661 -14.05 15.93 -11.91
C LEU A 661 -14.88 16.75 -12.90
N GLU A 662 -14.80 16.43 -14.19
CA GLU A 662 -15.56 17.11 -15.22
C GLU A 662 -17.07 16.83 -15.10
N ALA A 663 -17.47 15.59 -14.80
CA ALA A 663 -18.87 15.22 -14.59
C ALA A 663 -19.49 15.98 -13.39
N ARG A 664 -18.73 16.14 -12.30
CA ARG A 664 -19.15 16.95 -11.13
C ARG A 664 -19.26 18.42 -11.49
N ARG A 665 -18.25 18.97 -12.15
CA ARG A 665 -18.20 20.37 -12.56
C ARG A 665 -19.41 20.75 -13.42
N ILE A 666 -19.78 19.91 -14.39
CA ILE A 666 -20.95 20.16 -15.26
C ILE A 666 -22.27 19.99 -14.49
N SER A 667 -22.35 18.99 -13.62
CA SER A 667 -23.58 18.69 -12.85
C SER A 667 -23.91 19.75 -11.80
N GLU A 668 -22.91 20.31 -11.13
CA GLU A 668 -23.08 21.33 -10.10
C GLU A 668 -23.31 22.74 -10.67
N HIS A 669 -22.96 22.98 -11.94
CA HIS A 669 -23.07 24.28 -12.58
C HIS A 669 -24.47 24.57 -13.16
N GLY A 670 -24.86 25.83 -13.17
CA GLY A 670 -26.15 26.30 -13.70
C GLY A 670 -27.29 26.36 -12.67
N PRO A 671 -28.52 26.68 -13.11
CA PRO A 671 -29.66 26.90 -12.22
C PRO A 671 -30.20 25.61 -11.59
N LEU A 672 -30.05 24.46 -12.28
CA LEU A 672 -30.41 23.14 -11.76
C LEU A 672 -29.14 22.45 -11.24
N LYS A 673 -28.98 22.42 -9.91
CA LYS A 673 -27.86 21.74 -9.25
C LYS A 673 -28.16 20.25 -9.15
N MET A 674 -27.33 19.44 -9.79
CA MET A 674 -27.42 17.98 -9.77
C MET A 674 -26.11 17.40 -9.27
N SER A 675 -26.14 16.18 -8.74
CA SER A 675 -24.94 15.41 -8.39
C SER A 675 -24.59 14.42 -9.50
N ALA A 676 -23.31 14.17 -9.72
CA ALA A 676 -22.84 13.14 -10.64
C ALA A 676 -22.30 11.96 -9.84
N PHE A 677 -22.83 10.76 -10.06
CA PHE A 677 -22.44 9.58 -9.32
C PHE A 677 -22.33 8.35 -10.21
N THR A 678 -21.31 7.55 -9.93
CA THR A 678 -21.21 6.14 -10.32
C THR A 678 -20.36 5.43 -9.27
N ILE A 679 -20.48 4.11 -9.14
CA ILE A 679 -19.74 3.34 -8.12
C ILE A 679 -18.23 3.54 -8.29
N ASP A 680 -17.75 3.67 -9.52
CA ASP A 680 -16.33 3.84 -9.84
C ASP A 680 -15.76 5.16 -9.31
N PHE A 681 -16.58 6.19 -9.10
CA PHE A 681 -16.09 7.47 -8.55
C PHE A 681 -15.50 7.31 -7.15
N VAL A 682 -15.97 6.32 -6.38
CA VAL A 682 -15.41 6.04 -5.04
C VAL A 682 -13.93 5.65 -5.15
N PHE A 683 -13.53 4.96 -6.21
CA PHE A 683 -12.13 4.62 -6.49
C PHE A 683 -11.40 5.72 -7.25
N SER A 684 -12.06 6.48 -8.13
CA SER A 684 -11.44 7.63 -8.80
C SER A 684 -11.04 8.73 -7.80
N GLU A 685 -11.77 8.90 -6.71
CA GLU A 685 -11.42 9.83 -5.63
C GLU A 685 -10.10 9.47 -4.93
N GLN A 686 -9.78 8.19 -4.81
CA GLN A 686 -8.48 7.76 -4.28
C GLN A 686 -7.32 8.37 -5.09
N ILE A 687 -7.41 8.37 -6.42
CA ILE A 687 -6.38 8.90 -7.31
C ILE A 687 -6.25 10.42 -7.15
N TYR A 688 -7.37 11.11 -6.89
CA TYR A 688 -7.37 12.54 -6.64
C TYR A 688 -6.72 12.89 -5.28
N GLU A 689 -7.06 12.17 -4.21
CA GLU A 689 -6.64 12.50 -2.85
C GLU A 689 -5.25 11.96 -2.44
N ILE A 690 -4.75 10.91 -3.10
CA ILE A 690 -3.51 10.25 -2.66
C ILE A 690 -2.28 11.14 -2.74
N TRP A 691 -2.14 11.94 -3.81
CA TRP A 691 -1.01 12.85 -3.98
C TRP A 691 -0.97 13.95 -2.91
N PRO A 692 -2.01 14.80 -2.75
CA PRO A 692 -2.00 15.86 -1.75
C PRO A 692 -1.88 15.30 -0.33
N SER A 693 -2.58 14.21 -0.01
CA SER A 693 -2.47 13.58 1.32
C SER A 693 -1.06 13.07 1.59
N THR A 694 -0.39 12.44 0.63
CA THR A 694 0.98 11.92 0.82
C THR A 694 1.96 13.07 1.07
N VAL A 695 1.90 14.13 0.27
CA VAL A 695 2.77 15.30 0.42
C VAL A 695 2.54 15.98 1.78
N GLN A 696 1.28 16.17 2.19
CA GLN A 696 0.95 16.75 3.48
C GLN A 696 1.53 15.93 4.64
N THR A 697 1.36 14.61 4.61
CA THR A 697 1.87 13.72 5.65
C THR A 697 3.40 13.72 5.70
N ILE A 698 4.08 13.68 4.56
CA ILE A 698 5.55 13.80 4.48
C ILE A 698 6.02 15.12 5.10
N LEU A 699 5.37 16.25 4.78
CA LEU A 699 5.74 17.56 5.33
C LEU A 699 5.53 17.63 6.84
N ILE A 700 4.42 17.09 7.36
CA ILE A 700 4.15 17.03 8.80
C ILE A 700 5.19 16.15 9.51
N ALA A 701 5.48 14.97 8.94
CA ALA A 701 6.47 14.06 9.49
C ALA A 701 7.88 14.68 9.47
N ALA A 702 8.32 15.27 8.36
CA ALA A 702 9.61 15.97 8.26
C ALA A 702 9.72 17.13 9.26
N ALA A 703 8.65 17.91 9.46
CA ALA A 703 8.62 18.99 10.44
C ALA A 703 8.71 18.46 11.88
N ALA A 704 7.96 17.41 12.21
CA ALA A 704 8.04 16.76 13.52
C ALA A 704 9.45 16.21 13.78
N MET A 705 10.07 15.63 12.77
CA MET A 705 11.42 15.07 12.81
C MET A 705 12.50 16.14 12.97
N PHE A 706 12.33 17.30 12.36
CA PHE A 706 13.18 18.47 12.61
C PHE A 706 13.11 18.91 14.09
N VAL A 707 11.91 18.95 14.68
CA VAL A 707 11.72 19.28 16.10
C VAL A 707 12.38 18.25 17.01
N VAL A 708 12.18 16.95 16.76
CA VAL A 708 12.84 15.88 17.53
C VAL A 708 14.35 16.00 17.42
N SER A 709 14.89 16.17 16.21
CA SER A 709 16.32 16.32 15.98
C SER A 709 16.93 17.56 16.65
N LEU A 710 16.18 18.67 16.78
CA LEU A 710 16.61 19.86 17.52
C LEU A 710 16.72 19.60 19.04
N ILE A 711 15.88 18.72 19.59
CA ILE A 711 15.88 18.38 21.01
C ILE A 711 17.11 17.53 21.36
N PHE A 712 17.51 16.60 20.50
CA PHE A 712 18.57 15.63 20.79
C PHE A 712 19.95 16.02 20.24
N ILE A 713 20.04 16.74 19.12
CA ILE A 713 21.32 17.13 18.52
C ILE A 713 21.74 18.52 19.03
N PRO A 714 22.91 18.67 19.67
CA PRO A 714 23.29 19.92 20.35
C PRO A 714 23.76 21.06 19.43
N HIS A 715 23.60 20.93 18.12
CA HIS A 715 24.08 21.89 17.12
C HIS A 715 23.09 22.12 15.98
N CYS A 716 22.62 23.36 15.81
CA CYS A 716 21.54 23.73 14.88
C CYS A 716 21.89 23.45 13.41
N LEU A 717 23.11 23.78 12.97
CA LEU A 717 23.54 23.50 11.58
C LEU A 717 23.52 22.00 11.29
N SER A 718 23.91 21.18 12.26
CA SER A 718 23.92 19.73 12.10
C SER A 718 22.51 19.17 11.96
N THR A 719 21.54 19.74 12.70
CA THR A 719 20.12 19.43 12.52
C THR A 719 19.62 19.80 11.12
N VAL A 720 19.98 20.99 10.61
CA VAL A 720 19.62 21.41 9.24
C VAL A 720 20.21 20.46 8.19
N LEU A 721 21.46 20.01 8.36
CA LEU A 721 22.09 19.05 7.45
C LEU A 721 21.41 17.68 7.48
N VAL A 722 21.00 17.19 8.65
CA VAL A 722 20.23 15.94 8.77
C VAL A 722 18.87 16.07 8.08
N THR A 723 18.16 17.18 8.28
CA THR A 723 16.88 17.43 7.59
C THR A 723 17.06 17.58 6.08
N PHE A 724 18.14 18.22 5.62
CA PHE A 724 18.47 18.27 4.20
C PHE A 724 18.73 16.87 3.61
N ALA A 725 19.49 16.03 4.33
CA ALA A 725 19.72 14.65 3.91
C ALA A 725 18.40 13.87 3.82
N LEU A 726 17.50 14.03 4.79
CA LEU A 726 16.18 13.40 4.78
C LEU A 726 15.36 13.81 3.54
N VAL A 727 15.20 15.10 3.30
CA VAL A 727 14.45 15.61 2.13
C VAL A 727 15.07 15.11 0.83
N SER A 728 16.40 15.02 0.76
CA SER A 728 17.11 14.47 -0.40
C SER A 728 16.91 12.96 -0.59
N ILE A 729 16.78 12.20 0.50
CA ILE A 729 16.50 10.76 0.44
C ILE A 729 15.05 10.55 -0.03
N ASP A 730 14.08 11.28 0.52
CA ASP A 730 12.66 11.16 0.12
C ASP A 730 12.44 11.57 -1.34
N ALA A 731 13.08 12.67 -1.79
CA ALA A 731 13.02 13.09 -3.18
C ALA A 731 13.64 12.03 -4.12
N GLY A 732 14.73 11.40 -3.71
CA GLY A 732 15.31 10.28 -4.44
C GLY A 732 14.40 9.06 -4.43
N LEU A 733 13.82 8.67 -3.29
CA LEU A 733 12.89 7.55 -3.22
C LEU A 733 11.71 7.75 -4.18
N ALA A 734 11.05 8.92 -4.13
CA ALA A 734 9.93 9.24 -5.01
C ALA A 734 10.31 9.22 -6.50
N GLY A 735 11.51 9.69 -6.85
CA GLY A 735 12.00 9.68 -8.22
C GLY A 735 12.40 8.31 -8.74
N TYR A 736 13.27 7.62 -8.01
CA TYR A 736 13.80 6.31 -8.42
C TYR A 736 12.74 5.22 -8.35
N MET A 737 11.74 5.29 -7.46
CA MET A 737 10.62 4.34 -7.49
C MET A 737 9.83 4.45 -8.80
N ALA A 738 9.60 5.66 -9.31
CA ALA A 738 8.93 5.88 -10.59
C ALA A 738 9.77 5.35 -11.75
N LEU A 739 11.08 5.59 -11.74
CA LEU A 739 12.02 5.04 -12.72
C LEU A 739 12.11 3.50 -12.66
N TRP A 740 11.86 2.90 -11.50
CA TRP A 740 11.81 1.44 -11.31
C TRP A 740 10.42 0.82 -11.57
N GLY A 741 9.52 1.62 -12.14
CA GLY A 741 8.18 1.19 -12.56
C GLY A 741 7.20 0.98 -11.40
N VAL A 742 7.47 1.55 -10.23
CA VAL A 742 6.54 1.55 -9.09
C VAL A 742 5.62 2.77 -9.19
N LYS A 743 4.31 2.52 -9.13
CA LYS A 743 3.28 3.59 -9.11
C LYS A 743 3.13 4.14 -7.69
N LEU A 744 2.75 5.41 -7.57
CA LEU A 744 2.32 5.98 -6.30
C LEU A 744 0.93 5.46 -5.96
N ASP A 745 0.92 4.38 -5.19
CA ASP A 745 -0.25 3.79 -4.54
C ASP A 745 -0.13 3.92 -3.01
N ILE A 746 -1.10 3.35 -2.28
CA ILE A 746 -1.13 3.42 -0.81
C ILE A 746 0.10 2.76 -0.18
N VAL A 747 0.64 1.71 -0.77
CA VAL A 747 1.83 1.01 -0.26
C VAL A 747 3.09 1.84 -0.49
N ALA A 748 3.20 2.51 -1.64
CA ALA A 748 4.26 3.47 -1.90
C ALA A 748 4.17 4.70 -0.96
N ALA A 749 2.95 5.20 -0.68
CA ALA A 749 2.74 6.29 0.27
C ALA A 749 3.18 5.91 1.70
N VAL A 750 2.84 4.71 2.17
CA VAL A 750 3.36 4.14 3.43
C VAL A 750 4.88 4.07 3.39
N SER A 751 5.46 3.60 2.29
CA SER A 751 6.91 3.46 2.15
C SER A 751 7.64 4.81 2.24
N LEU A 752 7.05 5.88 1.70
CA LEU A 752 7.57 7.25 1.83
C LEU A 752 7.53 7.74 3.28
N ILE A 753 6.48 7.41 4.05
CA ILE A 753 6.41 7.75 5.48
C ILE A 753 7.45 6.95 6.28
N VAL A 754 7.59 5.65 6.00
CA VAL A 754 8.59 4.78 6.62
C VAL A 754 10.01 5.28 6.34
N CYS A 755 10.27 5.79 5.14
CA CYS A 755 11.56 6.34 4.73
C CYS A 755 12.05 7.46 5.66
N ILE A 756 11.14 8.33 6.12
CA ILE A 756 11.45 9.42 7.03
C ILE A 756 12.01 8.90 8.37
N GLY A 757 11.44 7.82 8.91
CA GLY A 757 11.93 7.19 10.15
C GLY A 757 13.35 6.63 9.98
N PHE A 758 13.47 5.61 9.12
CA PHE A 758 14.74 4.91 8.87
C PHE A 758 15.89 5.81 8.38
N SER A 759 15.59 6.83 7.57
CA SER A 759 16.62 7.72 7.04
C SER A 759 17.23 8.63 8.11
N VAL A 760 16.45 8.98 9.14
CA VAL A 760 16.98 9.73 10.28
C VAL A 760 17.88 8.87 11.13
N ASP A 761 17.63 7.58 11.30
CA ASP A 761 18.47 6.73 12.14
C ASP A 761 19.94 6.76 11.70
N PHE A 762 20.19 6.48 10.41
CA PHE A 762 21.53 6.52 9.84
C PHE A 762 22.17 7.91 9.95
N SER A 763 21.38 8.94 9.64
CA SER A 763 21.84 10.33 9.56
C SER A 763 22.11 10.95 10.93
N ALA A 764 21.27 10.65 11.92
CA ALA A 764 21.35 11.14 13.28
C ALA A 764 22.49 10.46 14.03
N HIS A 765 22.67 9.13 13.89
CA HIS A 765 23.76 8.42 14.58
C HIS A 765 25.14 8.91 14.16
N ILE A 766 25.41 9.04 12.85
CA ILE A 766 26.71 9.52 12.38
C ILE A 766 26.95 10.98 12.79
N THR A 767 25.92 11.83 12.69
CA THR A 767 26.00 13.24 13.04
C THR A 767 26.20 13.44 14.53
N TYR A 768 25.45 12.71 15.36
CA TYR A 768 25.57 12.75 16.82
C TYR A 768 26.94 12.23 17.26
N ALA A 769 27.45 11.13 16.67
CA ALA A 769 28.78 10.61 16.97
C ALA A 769 29.89 11.61 16.60
N TYR A 770 29.76 12.31 15.47
CA TYR A 770 30.69 13.34 15.05
C TYR A 770 30.66 14.58 15.96
N VAL A 771 29.47 15.06 16.33
CA VAL A 771 29.31 16.25 17.19
C VAL A 771 29.72 15.97 18.64
N SER A 772 29.56 14.72 19.11
CA SER A 772 29.94 14.30 20.46
C SER A 772 31.42 13.96 20.61
N SER A 773 32.17 13.79 19.50
CA SER A 773 33.61 13.53 19.54
C SER A 773 34.37 14.69 20.17
N LYS A 774 35.32 14.34 21.05
CA LYS A 774 36.21 15.30 21.74
C LYS A 774 37.50 15.56 20.96
N ALA A 775 37.71 14.92 19.82
CA ALA A 775 38.94 15.09 19.03
C ALA A 775 39.11 16.53 18.53
N GLU A 776 40.36 16.98 18.35
CA GLU A 776 40.64 18.37 17.97
C GLU A 776 40.47 18.62 16.46
N THR A 777 40.85 17.66 15.62
CA THR A 777 40.82 17.82 14.16
C THR A 777 39.58 17.19 13.54
N THR A 778 39.02 17.85 12.52
CA THR A 778 37.85 17.40 11.76
C THR A 778 38.00 15.96 11.25
N GLY A 779 39.20 15.59 10.78
CA GLY A 779 39.47 14.23 10.30
C GLY A 779 39.47 13.18 11.41
N LYS A 780 40.00 13.49 12.60
CA LYS A 780 39.96 12.57 13.75
C LYS A 780 38.54 12.42 14.30
N LYS A 781 37.78 13.53 14.38
CA LYS A 781 36.34 13.48 14.73
C LYS A 781 35.57 12.57 13.79
N MET A 782 35.83 12.67 12.49
CA MET A 782 35.18 11.80 11.50
C MET A 782 35.59 10.34 11.63
N ARG A 783 36.88 10.06 11.91
CA ARG A 783 37.35 8.70 12.18
C ARG A 783 36.61 8.08 13.36
N GLU A 784 36.51 8.80 14.48
CA GLU A 784 35.80 8.33 15.68
C GLU A 784 34.30 8.11 15.41
N ALA A 785 33.68 8.98 14.62
CA ALA A 785 32.27 8.85 14.22
C ALA A 785 32.04 7.60 13.37
N LEU A 786 32.87 7.36 12.34
CA LEU A 786 32.78 6.17 11.48
C LEU A 786 33.13 4.87 12.24
N GLN A 787 34.08 4.92 13.17
CA GLN A 787 34.37 3.81 14.09
C GLN A 787 33.16 3.45 14.96
N THR A 788 32.40 4.46 15.36
CA THR A 788 31.27 4.30 16.26
C THR A 788 30.00 3.85 15.56
N ALA A 789 29.63 4.49 14.47
CA ALA A 789 28.33 4.33 13.81
C ALA A 789 28.41 3.61 12.46
N GLY A 790 29.58 3.56 11.81
CA GLY A 790 29.69 3.07 10.43
C GLY A 790 29.38 1.59 10.26
N MET A 791 29.90 0.72 11.13
CA MET A 791 29.62 -0.72 11.06
C MET A 791 28.15 -1.05 11.39
N PRO A 792 27.55 -0.51 12.47
CA PRO A 792 26.11 -0.67 12.74
C PRO A 792 25.23 -0.26 11.54
N ILE A 793 25.51 0.87 10.88
CA ILE A 793 24.73 1.33 9.71
C ILE A 793 24.76 0.30 8.55
N ILE A 794 25.92 -0.30 8.27
CA ILE A 794 26.03 -1.34 7.24
C ILE A 794 25.29 -2.61 7.67
N GLN A 795 25.44 -3.03 8.93
CA GLN A 795 24.76 -4.23 9.43
C GLN A 795 23.24 -4.08 9.41
N SER A 796 22.75 -2.91 9.83
CA SER A 796 21.35 -2.51 9.81
C SER A 796 20.78 -2.58 8.40
N SER A 797 21.31 -1.76 7.48
CA SER A 797 20.85 -1.70 6.09
C SER A 797 20.84 -3.08 5.40
N MET A 798 21.91 -3.87 5.57
CA MET A 798 21.96 -5.23 5.02
C MET A 798 20.95 -6.18 5.66
N SER A 799 20.74 -6.11 6.97
CA SER A 799 19.77 -6.95 7.67
C SER A 799 18.34 -6.64 7.23
N THR A 800 17.96 -5.36 7.15
CA THR A 800 16.61 -4.97 6.73
C THR A 800 16.35 -5.36 5.27
N VAL A 801 17.33 -5.17 4.38
CA VAL A 801 17.22 -5.66 2.99
C VAL A 801 17.08 -7.18 2.94
N LEU A 802 17.85 -7.93 3.73
CA LEU A 802 17.78 -9.38 3.77
C LEU A 802 16.45 -9.90 4.35
N GLY A 803 15.95 -9.24 5.40
CA GLY A 803 14.66 -9.55 6.01
C GLY A 803 13.49 -9.35 5.04
N LEU A 804 13.58 -8.33 4.19
CA LEU A 804 12.56 -8.04 3.17
C LEU A 804 12.77 -8.78 1.84
N LEU A 805 13.95 -9.37 1.61
CA LEU A 805 14.31 -10.02 0.34
C LEU A 805 13.31 -11.09 -0.08
N VAL A 806 12.73 -11.82 0.87
CA VAL A 806 11.74 -12.86 0.59
C VAL A 806 10.47 -12.32 -0.07
N LEU A 807 10.12 -11.05 0.19
CA LEU A 807 8.96 -10.38 -0.43
C LEU A 807 9.19 -10.08 -1.92
N ALA A 808 10.46 -9.99 -2.35
CA ALA A 808 10.81 -9.84 -3.77
C ALA A 808 10.35 -11.04 -4.61
N PHE A 809 10.30 -12.22 -4.00
CA PHE A 809 9.91 -13.49 -4.61
C PHE A 809 8.46 -13.90 -4.32
N PHE A 810 7.74 -13.10 -3.53
CA PHE A 810 6.33 -13.36 -3.25
C PHE A 810 5.47 -13.03 -4.49
N PRO A 811 4.51 -13.88 -4.89
CA PRO A 811 3.73 -13.71 -6.12
C PRO A 811 2.63 -12.66 -6.00
N ALA A 812 2.89 -11.50 -5.39
CA ALA A 812 1.96 -10.36 -5.34
C ALA A 812 2.67 -9.05 -5.62
N TYR A 813 2.02 -8.15 -6.38
CA TYR A 813 2.59 -6.86 -6.75
C TYR A 813 2.86 -5.97 -5.53
N LEU A 814 1.92 -5.88 -4.58
CA LEU A 814 2.06 -5.03 -3.39
C LEU A 814 3.32 -5.37 -2.57
N SER A 815 3.59 -6.66 -2.35
CA SER A 815 4.77 -7.12 -1.62
C SER A 815 6.08 -6.82 -2.36
N ARG A 816 6.11 -7.00 -3.68
CA ARG A 816 7.28 -6.67 -4.50
C ARG A 816 7.52 -5.16 -4.60
N SER A 817 6.45 -4.37 -4.67
CA SER A 817 6.50 -2.92 -4.63
C SER A 817 7.12 -2.44 -3.31
N PHE A 818 6.63 -2.98 -2.18
CA PHE A 818 7.17 -2.70 -0.86
C PHE A 818 8.64 -3.08 -0.71
N PHE A 819 9.06 -4.25 -1.25
CA PHE A 819 10.48 -4.61 -1.27
C PHE A 819 11.33 -3.61 -2.08
N LYS A 820 10.90 -3.24 -3.29
CA LYS A 820 11.63 -2.28 -4.14
C LYS A 820 11.80 -0.93 -3.44
N THR A 821 10.73 -0.39 -2.86
CA THR A 821 10.78 0.90 -2.16
C THR A 821 11.67 0.83 -0.93
N MET A 822 11.53 -0.19 -0.08
CA MET A 822 12.38 -0.37 1.09
C MET A 822 13.85 -0.63 0.73
N PHE A 823 14.14 -1.36 -0.35
CA PHE A 823 15.50 -1.52 -0.84
C PHE A 823 16.13 -0.17 -1.20
N LEU A 824 15.41 0.71 -1.90
CA LEU A 824 15.87 2.07 -2.19
C LEU A 824 16.10 2.88 -0.91
N VAL A 825 15.20 2.79 0.08
CA VAL A 825 15.35 3.45 1.40
C VAL A 825 16.65 3.04 2.06
N MET A 826 16.93 1.74 2.17
CA MET A 826 18.13 1.24 2.86
C MET A 826 19.41 1.61 2.11
N VAL A 827 19.40 1.55 0.78
CA VAL A 827 20.56 1.92 -0.05
C VAL A 827 20.81 3.43 0.03
N PHE A 828 19.80 4.26 -0.18
CA PHE A 828 19.97 5.71 -0.15
C PHE A 828 20.28 6.21 1.26
N GLY A 829 19.60 5.69 2.28
CA GLY A 829 19.87 6.01 3.68
C GLY A 829 21.30 5.68 4.09
N SER A 830 21.78 4.47 3.79
CA SER A 830 23.17 4.08 4.10
C SER A 830 24.21 4.90 3.32
N LEU A 831 23.96 5.20 2.04
CA LEU A 831 24.84 6.08 1.25
C LEU A 831 24.90 7.51 1.81
N HIS A 832 23.77 8.06 2.25
CA HIS A 832 23.73 9.39 2.86
C HIS A 832 24.45 9.40 4.21
N GLY A 833 24.22 8.40 5.05
CA GLY A 833 24.86 8.28 6.37
C GLY A 833 26.38 8.05 6.29
N LEU A 834 26.86 7.23 5.34
CA LEU A 834 28.27 6.84 5.26
C LEU A 834 29.13 7.75 4.39
N PHE A 835 28.55 8.46 3.41
CA PHE A 835 29.31 9.27 2.45
C PHE A 835 28.90 10.74 2.46
N ILE A 836 27.62 11.04 2.21
CA ILE A 836 27.17 12.42 1.96
C ILE A 836 27.26 13.28 3.22
N LEU A 837 26.67 12.83 4.33
CA LEU A 837 26.74 13.55 5.60
C LEU A 837 28.17 13.73 6.10
N PRO A 838 29.04 12.70 6.07
CA PRO A 838 30.45 12.88 6.39
C PRO A 838 31.17 13.96 5.56
N VAL A 839 30.88 14.07 4.26
CA VAL A 839 31.42 15.16 3.42
C VAL A 839 30.85 16.52 3.84
N LEU A 840 29.54 16.63 4.06
CA LEU A 840 28.88 17.88 4.45
C LEU A 840 29.34 18.37 5.84
N LEU A 841 29.53 17.47 6.80
CA LEU A 841 29.99 17.77 8.16
C LEU A 841 31.48 18.16 8.23
N THR A 842 32.28 17.69 7.27
CA THR A 842 33.72 17.99 7.19
C THR A 842 34.04 19.12 6.20
N ALA A 843 33.04 19.67 5.51
CA ALA A 843 33.20 20.82 4.63
C ALA A 843 33.65 22.04 5.45
N PRO A 844 34.49 22.93 4.87
CA PRO A 844 34.92 24.15 5.55
C PRO A 844 33.70 25.05 5.80
N CYS A 845 33.18 24.99 7.03
CA CYS A 845 32.15 25.92 7.47
C CYS A 845 32.83 27.28 7.68
N PRO A 846 32.25 28.40 7.18
CA PRO A 846 32.81 29.73 7.42
C PRO A 846 33.05 29.92 8.94
N GLU A 847 34.26 30.36 9.29
CA GLU A 847 34.78 30.44 10.66
C GLU A 847 33.95 31.30 11.63
N SER A 848 32.88 31.96 11.16
CA SER A 848 31.96 32.77 11.96
C SER A 848 30.95 31.98 12.81
N CYS A 849 30.77 30.66 12.60
CA CYS A 849 29.83 29.85 13.40
C CYS A 849 30.47 29.05 14.54
N ILE A 850 31.80 28.93 14.59
CA ILE A 850 32.52 28.06 15.55
C ILE A 850 33.30 28.89 16.60
N THR A 851 33.17 30.21 16.59
CA THR A 851 33.80 31.06 17.61
C THR A 851 33.17 30.85 18.99
N ARG A 852 33.91 30.06 19.79
CA ARG A 852 34.03 30.14 21.25
C ARG A 852 32.74 30.40 22.04
N ARG A 853 32.19 29.33 22.61
CA ARG A 853 31.84 29.36 24.05
C ARG A 853 32.42 28.13 24.72
N ARG A 854 33.51 28.38 25.45
CA ARG A 854 33.98 27.52 26.55
C ARG A 854 32.81 27.18 27.47
#